data_AF-A0AA91F3B1-F1
#
_entry.id   AF-A0AA91F3B1-F1
#
_cell.length_a   1.000
_cell.length_b   1.000
_cell.length_c   1.000
_cell.angle_alpha   90.00
_cell.angle_beta   90.00
_cell.angle_gamma   90.00
#
_symmetry.space_group_name_H-M   'P 1'
#
loop_
_entity.id
_entity.type
_entity.pdbx_description
1 polymer ?
#
loop_
_entity_poly.entity_id
_entity_poly.type
_entity_poly.pdbx_seq_one_letter_code
_entity_poly.pdbx_strand_id
1 'polypeptide(L)'
;MIGAGSAVGAFLAFGMAPMVSAPAAQADDFGLDSLFDLFFDPTPAADGADWWANGLDWLAGSDSWSAALEPGAAAGGAFDMASIIDQWFYTPLHTGLELWINSDFGSMVNGWINDIAGVYLIGDGAAGTAENPDGGAGGLWFGDGGAGWDSDTPGVDGGNGGNAIGWIGNGGAGGDGFGSGDGGDGGAGGIFMGNGGAGGAGGAGIGAGGDGGDGGDGGFSAAWFFGNGGVGGVGGNGVDGAAGSWSAATNPGAGGTGGSAGNGGAGGRSGYMFGSGGNGGNAGAAGNGGAGAAGNAEHLTGGNGGSGGAGGFSGEAGARASTGVYGSALYGHAGNGGAVGTGGNGAVGGDGYRDPVTGDYLGDGGRGGAGGYGAGTVGGNPYDGVSGGHGGNGGAGGDGINGGRGGDGGSGGSAGGGAAAGTANSGNGGNGGDGGNGLAGDGGRGGDGGGTGLANTSGVNGNGGNGGNGGNGAADQSIKATGGAGGNGGGANFGGVSGNGGNGGTGSYAGGNGGNGGGSSGAGDGGNGGAGGAASGWKDVNGDQFAAGTVFGMGGNGGAGGAGGSNGGYGQSGGLGGNGGAGGNGPTANGTVGVGGNGGNGGAGGGAVTGKDGLAGGNGGAGGNGSASGGNGGNGGAGGTATTGLGANVTGVGGDGGAGGAGGNSGGVAMPTNTLGLTSHAGNGGNGGAGGMAQFNTPGDGGAGGAGGNASGSVDAGNGGNGGAGGMGGSGNIGSSFPKEAGGDGTVGYTGGAGGAGGAGGTAQAGDGGAGGKGGTGGMGGTGGAGGNGRVDDDGNGLDGGNGAAGGSGGVGGAGGAGGTSVSGADGTGGNGGDGGVGGTGGNAGNSGVPTGTGKAGTPGTPGTGGTGGAGGGAGSPGGTQGGTGATGANGQPGT
;
A
#
# COMPACT_ATOMS: atom_id res chain seq x y z
N MET A 1 -35.69 -0.64 -20.77
CA MET A 1 -37.15 -0.56 -20.58
C MET A 1 -37.52 0.91 -20.72
N ILE A 2 -38.46 1.22 -21.61
CA ILE A 2 -38.87 2.57 -22.09
C ILE A 2 -39.73 3.30 -21.04
N GLY A 3 -39.69 4.63 -21.01
CA GLY A 3 -40.71 5.44 -20.33
C GLY A 3 -40.64 6.94 -20.63
N ALA A 4 -41.18 7.35 -21.78
CA ALA A 4 -41.48 8.74 -22.13
C ALA A 4 -42.89 9.15 -21.63
N GLY A 5 -43.11 10.44 -21.37
CA GLY A 5 -44.44 11.01 -21.06
C GLY A 5 -44.58 12.43 -21.57
N SER A 6 -45.44 12.62 -22.57
CA SER A 6 -45.82 13.87 -23.23
C SER A 6 -47.16 14.41 -22.69
N ALA A 7 -47.38 15.72 -22.78
CA ALA A 7 -48.73 16.30 -22.93
C ALA A 7 -48.67 17.71 -23.55
N VAL A 8 -49.61 17.92 -24.48
CA VAL A 8 -49.78 19.06 -25.41
C VAL A 8 -50.95 19.94 -24.95
N GLY A 9 -50.85 21.26 -25.20
CA GLY A 9 -51.92 22.01 -25.88
C GLY A 9 -52.64 23.13 -25.12
N ALA A 10 -52.55 24.36 -25.65
CA ALA A 10 -53.71 25.10 -26.18
C ALA A 10 -53.28 26.41 -26.88
N PHE A 11 -53.75 26.62 -28.10
CA PHE A 11 -53.62 27.82 -28.92
C PHE A 11 -55.03 28.26 -29.35
N LEU A 12 -55.31 29.57 -29.36
CA LEU A 12 -56.26 30.33 -30.22
C LEU A 12 -56.92 31.52 -29.48
N ALA A 13 -56.70 32.74 -29.97
CA ALA A 13 -57.71 33.48 -30.75
C ALA A 13 -57.22 34.90 -31.13
N PHE A 14 -57.37 35.22 -32.43
CA PHE A 14 -57.06 36.48 -33.10
C PHE A 14 -58.33 37.32 -33.26
N GLY A 15 -58.21 38.66 -33.22
CA GLY A 15 -59.34 39.58 -33.43
C GLY A 15 -58.94 40.98 -33.93
N MET A 16 -58.89 41.12 -35.26
CA MET A 16 -59.33 42.24 -36.13
C MET A 16 -59.01 43.73 -35.82
N ALA A 17 -58.31 44.39 -36.76
CA ALA A 17 -58.19 45.86 -36.92
C ALA A 17 -59.36 46.47 -37.75
N PRO A 18 -59.54 47.82 -37.85
CA PRO A 18 -58.93 48.54 -38.98
C PRO A 18 -58.55 50.05 -38.79
N MET A 19 -57.37 50.40 -39.33
CA MET A 19 -57.02 51.49 -40.30
C MET A 19 -57.55 52.96 -40.21
N VAL A 20 -56.60 53.92 -40.06
CA VAL A 20 -56.19 55.04 -40.99
C VAL A 20 -55.89 56.38 -40.27
N SER A 21 -54.61 56.79 -40.18
CA SER A 21 -53.97 57.90 -40.97
C SER A 21 -52.53 58.17 -40.48
N ALA A 22 -51.60 58.42 -41.41
CA ALA A 22 -50.14 58.58 -41.23
C ALA A 22 -49.70 60.07 -41.25
N PRO A 23 -48.40 60.43 -41.27
CA PRO A 23 -47.29 60.18 -40.34
C PRO A 23 -46.62 61.51 -39.84
N ALA A 24 -45.82 61.45 -38.77
CA ALA A 24 -44.72 62.40 -38.54
C ALA A 24 -43.63 61.72 -37.68
N ALA A 25 -42.38 61.86 -38.10
CA ALA A 25 -41.21 61.24 -37.47
C ALA A 25 -41.02 61.67 -36.00
N GLN A 26 -40.70 60.69 -35.15
CA GLN A 26 -39.97 60.86 -33.89
C GLN A 26 -38.93 59.74 -33.88
N ALA A 27 -37.66 60.13 -33.79
CA ALA A 27 -36.56 59.21 -33.54
C ALA A 27 -36.53 58.99 -32.03
N ASP A 28 -36.86 57.77 -31.56
CA ASP A 28 -36.79 57.42 -30.14
C ASP A 28 -35.82 56.23 -29.98
N ASP A 29 -34.59 56.62 -29.72
CA ASP A 29 -33.57 56.06 -28.82
C ASP A 29 -33.63 54.57 -28.41
N PHE A 30 -32.54 53.85 -28.70
CA PHE A 30 -32.30 52.43 -28.39
C PHE A 30 -31.72 52.21 -26.98
N GLY A 31 -31.96 53.10 -26.01
CA GLY A 31 -31.64 52.85 -24.60
C GLY A 31 -30.17 52.54 -24.31
N LEU A 32 -29.27 53.00 -25.18
CA LEU A 32 -27.83 52.84 -25.01
C LEU A 32 -27.27 53.88 -24.01
N ASP A 33 -27.99 54.98 -23.79
CA ASP A 33 -27.58 56.08 -22.91
C ASP A 33 -27.35 55.63 -21.45
N SER A 34 -28.14 54.67 -20.94
CA SER A 34 -27.98 54.15 -19.56
C SER A 34 -26.78 53.21 -19.38
N LEU A 35 -26.32 52.57 -20.46
CA LEU A 35 -25.14 51.73 -20.44
C LEU A 35 -23.85 52.56 -20.58
N PHE A 36 -23.91 53.67 -21.31
CA PHE A 36 -22.79 54.60 -21.47
C PHE A 36 -22.58 55.52 -20.24
N ASP A 37 -23.64 55.97 -19.56
CA ASP A 37 -23.54 56.79 -18.32
C ASP A 37 -23.02 56.00 -17.10
N LEU A 38 -23.18 54.68 -17.08
CA LEU A 38 -22.70 53.82 -15.98
C LEU A 38 -21.15 53.70 -15.94
N PHE A 39 -20.46 53.95 -17.06
CA PHE A 39 -19.02 53.68 -17.20
C PHE A 39 -18.14 54.91 -17.48
N PHE A 40 -18.67 56.05 -17.95
CA PHE A 40 -17.81 57.12 -18.50
C PHE A 40 -18.11 58.58 -18.07
N ASP A 41 -18.98 58.87 -17.10
CA ASP A 41 -19.13 60.24 -16.53
C ASP A 41 -18.40 60.41 -15.18
N PRO A 42 -17.29 61.17 -15.12
CA PRO A 42 -16.57 61.43 -13.88
C PRO A 42 -16.93 62.76 -13.19
N THR A 43 -18.10 63.38 -13.45
CA THR A 43 -18.42 64.70 -12.87
C THR A 43 -19.41 64.66 -11.69
N PRO A 44 -19.05 65.20 -10.50
CA PRO A 44 -19.83 65.04 -9.28
C PRO A 44 -20.93 66.12 -9.19
N ALA A 45 -22.19 65.74 -9.39
CA ALA A 45 -23.33 66.59 -9.13
C ALA A 45 -23.86 66.38 -7.70
N ALA A 46 -23.36 67.19 -6.78
CA ALA A 46 -24.04 67.84 -5.65
C ALA A 46 -25.22 67.19 -4.88
N ASP A 47 -25.22 65.88 -4.60
CA ASP A 47 -25.91 65.30 -3.45
C ASP A 47 -25.19 64.01 -2.99
N GLY A 48 -24.11 64.21 -2.24
CA GLY A 48 -23.38 63.13 -1.61
C GLY A 48 -24.21 62.40 -0.57
N ALA A 49 -24.94 61.35 -0.97
CA ALA A 49 -25.29 60.16 -0.19
C ALA A 49 -26.30 59.28 -0.97
N ASP A 50 -25.90 58.60 -2.05
CA ASP A 50 -26.80 57.56 -2.61
C ASP A 50 -26.16 56.42 -3.45
N TRP A 51 -24.85 56.18 -3.34
CA TRP A 51 -24.20 55.02 -3.98
C TRP A 51 -24.07 53.79 -3.05
N TRP A 52 -24.08 53.98 -1.73
CA TRP A 52 -23.93 52.90 -0.73
C TRP A 52 -25.27 52.40 -0.14
N ALA A 53 -26.38 53.13 -0.30
CA ALA A 53 -27.65 52.81 0.36
C ALA A 53 -28.60 51.93 -0.47
N ASN A 54 -28.62 52.04 -1.81
CA ASN A 54 -29.54 51.29 -2.67
C ASN A 54 -28.98 49.92 -3.15
N GLY A 55 -27.69 49.64 -2.94
CA GLY A 55 -27.12 48.30 -3.18
C GLY A 55 -27.41 47.27 -2.08
N LEU A 56 -27.99 47.71 -0.97
CA LEU A 56 -28.28 46.90 0.22
C LEU A 56 -29.77 46.57 0.43
N ASP A 57 -30.69 47.15 -0.35
CA ASP A 57 -32.14 46.88 -0.25
C ASP A 57 -32.57 45.66 -1.09
N TRP A 58 -31.85 45.31 -2.16
CA TRP A 58 -32.01 44.01 -2.82
C TRP A 58 -31.36 42.86 -2.03
N LEU A 59 -30.38 43.19 -1.17
CA LEU A 59 -29.76 42.24 -0.22
C LEU A 59 -30.63 41.99 1.03
N ALA A 60 -31.73 42.73 1.23
CA ALA A 60 -32.64 42.60 2.37
C ALA A 60 -34.06 42.09 2.00
N GLY A 61 -34.27 41.64 0.76
CA GLY A 61 -35.48 40.92 0.35
C GLY A 61 -35.51 39.47 0.88
N SER A 62 -35.66 39.32 2.18
CA SER A 62 -36.07 38.06 2.81
C SER A 62 -37.38 37.58 2.18
N ASP A 63 -37.36 36.45 1.47
CA ASP A 63 -38.46 35.45 1.39
C ASP A 63 -38.15 34.27 0.42
N SER A 64 -36.88 33.85 0.30
CA SER A 64 -36.55 32.62 -0.46
C SER A 64 -35.33 31.83 0.07
N TRP A 65 -34.76 32.21 1.21
CA TRP A 65 -33.57 31.57 1.80
C TRP A 65 -33.90 30.40 2.75
N SER A 66 -35.11 29.85 2.75
CA SER A 66 -35.49 28.77 3.70
C SER A 66 -36.08 27.52 3.07
N ALA A 67 -35.85 27.26 1.77
CA ALA A 67 -36.38 26.06 1.11
C ALA A 67 -35.42 25.33 0.15
N ALA A 68 -34.10 25.44 0.37
CA ALA A 68 -33.12 24.61 -0.36
C ALA A 68 -31.89 24.20 0.48
N LEU A 69 -32.03 24.12 1.81
CA LEU A 69 -31.11 23.37 2.66
C LEU A 69 -31.59 21.91 2.75
N GLU A 70 -31.37 21.15 1.68
CA GLU A 70 -31.23 19.70 1.80
C GLU A 70 -29.74 19.40 2.07
N PRO A 71 -29.39 18.70 3.17
CA PRO A 71 -28.02 18.54 3.61
C PRO A 71 -27.31 17.46 2.78
N GLY A 72 -26.64 17.86 1.70
CA GLY A 72 -25.60 17.08 1.02
C GLY A 72 -24.25 17.76 1.21
N ALA A 73 -23.36 17.15 1.98
CA ALA A 73 -22.14 17.76 2.48
C ALA A 73 -21.17 18.26 1.37
N ALA A 74 -20.93 19.58 1.34
CA ALA A 74 -19.67 20.16 0.88
C ALA A 74 -19.01 20.83 2.09
N ALA A 75 -17.77 20.46 2.38
CA ALA A 75 -16.98 21.11 3.42
C ALA A 75 -16.95 22.63 3.18
N GLY A 76 -17.15 23.42 4.24
CA GLY A 76 -17.43 24.86 4.17
C GLY A 76 -16.53 25.63 3.20
N GLY A 77 -17.13 26.15 2.13
CA GLY A 77 -16.46 27.06 1.21
C GLY A 77 -16.08 28.34 1.94
N ALA A 78 -14.78 28.61 2.03
CA ALA A 78 -14.29 29.91 2.46
C ALA A 78 -14.89 31.00 1.55
N PHE A 79 -15.15 32.19 2.11
CA PHE A 79 -15.54 33.36 1.34
C PHE A 79 -14.41 33.73 0.35
N ASP A 80 -14.57 33.38 -0.94
CA ASP A 80 -13.59 33.60 -2.01
C ASP A 80 -14.07 34.71 -2.97
N MET A 81 -13.31 35.80 -3.04
CA MET A 81 -13.62 36.93 -3.92
C MET A 81 -13.39 36.59 -5.39
N ALA A 82 -12.52 35.63 -5.72
CA ALA A 82 -12.31 35.21 -7.11
C ALA A 82 -13.60 34.61 -7.68
N SER A 83 -14.28 33.72 -6.94
CA SER A 83 -15.57 33.17 -7.34
C SER A 83 -16.67 34.24 -7.43
N ILE A 84 -16.68 35.22 -6.52
CA ILE A 84 -17.64 36.33 -6.56
C ILE A 84 -17.41 37.21 -7.79
N ILE A 85 -16.16 37.58 -8.07
CA ILE A 85 -15.82 38.41 -9.23
C ILE A 85 -16.12 37.65 -10.53
N ASP A 86 -15.78 36.36 -10.61
CA ASP A 86 -16.10 35.53 -11.78
C ASP A 86 -17.62 35.58 -12.06
N GLN A 87 -18.42 35.16 -11.08
CA GLN A 87 -19.86 34.96 -11.26
C GLN A 87 -20.66 36.26 -11.41
N TRP A 88 -20.30 37.32 -10.67
CA TRP A 88 -21.12 38.53 -10.58
C TRP A 88 -20.58 39.73 -11.36
N PHE A 89 -19.31 39.71 -11.79
CA PHE A 89 -18.70 40.82 -12.51
C PHE A 89 -18.16 40.41 -13.88
N TYR A 90 -17.28 39.40 -13.92
CA TYR A 90 -16.61 39.01 -15.15
C TYR A 90 -17.54 38.29 -16.12
N THR A 91 -18.26 37.24 -15.69
CA THR A 91 -19.18 36.50 -16.58
C THR A 91 -20.24 37.41 -17.22
N PRO A 92 -20.91 38.34 -16.50
CA PRO A 92 -21.85 39.27 -17.14
C PRO A 92 -21.19 40.24 -18.12
N LEU A 93 -20.03 40.81 -17.78
CA LEU A 93 -19.27 41.71 -18.65
C LEU A 93 -18.83 40.99 -19.93
N HIS A 94 -18.25 39.81 -19.78
CA HIS A 94 -17.80 38.93 -20.86
C HIS A 94 -18.97 38.57 -21.78
N THR A 95 -20.09 38.13 -21.21
CA THR A 95 -21.31 37.83 -21.98
C THR A 95 -21.80 39.05 -22.78
N GLY A 96 -21.74 40.25 -22.20
CA GLY A 96 -22.10 41.49 -22.91
C GLY A 96 -21.17 41.81 -24.07
N LEU A 97 -19.87 41.59 -23.90
CA LEU A 97 -18.86 41.76 -24.96
C LEU A 97 -19.04 40.73 -26.08
N GLU A 98 -19.31 39.47 -25.73
CA GLU A 98 -19.61 38.40 -26.70
C GLU A 98 -20.86 38.72 -27.53
N LEU A 99 -21.92 39.20 -26.87
CA LEU A 99 -23.14 39.62 -27.56
C LEU A 99 -22.88 40.82 -28.49
N TRP A 100 -22.01 41.75 -28.10
CA TRP A 100 -21.61 42.85 -28.98
C TRP A 100 -20.83 42.34 -30.19
N ILE A 101 -19.75 41.58 -29.96
CA ILE A 101 -18.83 41.06 -30.98
C ILE A 101 -19.59 40.26 -32.03
N ASN A 102 -20.52 39.42 -31.58
CA ASN A 102 -21.28 38.51 -32.44
C ASN A 102 -22.61 39.10 -32.98
N SER A 103 -22.93 40.37 -32.68
CA SER A 103 -24.12 41.03 -33.24
C SER A 103 -23.90 41.55 -34.68
N ASP A 104 -24.97 41.64 -35.47
CA ASP A 104 -24.92 42.20 -36.83
C ASP A 104 -24.36 43.64 -36.86
N PHE A 105 -24.74 44.46 -35.89
CA PHE A 105 -24.26 45.84 -35.80
C PHE A 105 -22.83 45.91 -35.26
N GLY A 106 -22.53 45.19 -34.18
CA GLY A 106 -21.20 45.18 -33.58
C GLY A 106 -20.14 44.63 -34.52
N SER A 107 -20.41 43.52 -35.21
CA SER A 107 -19.48 42.96 -36.22
C SER A 107 -19.14 43.94 -37.34
N MET A 108 -20.11 44.72 -37.82
CA MET A 108 -19.87 45.78 -38.81
C MET A 108 -18.97 46.88 -38.27
N VAL A 109 -19.23 47.34 -37.04
CA VAL A 109 -18.43 48.40 -36.37
C VAL A 109 -17.01 47.89 -36.09
N ASN A 110 -16.88 46.68 -35.57
CA ASN A 110 -15.61 46.04 -35.25
C ASN A 110 -14.77 45.85 -36.52
N GLY A 111 -15.37 45.40 -37.62
CA GLY A 111 -14.71 45.30 -38.92
C GLY A 111 -14.13 46.63 -39.40
N TRP A 112 -14.91 47.72 -39.29
CA TRP A 112 -14.44 49.07 -39.61
C TRP A 112 -13.28 49.53 -38.71
N ILE A 113 -13.34 49.25 -37.40
CA ILE A 113 -12.28 49.57 -36.44
C ILE A 113 -10.99 48.81 -36.78
N ASN A 114 -11.09 47.50 -37.04
CA ASN A 114 -9.94 46.65 -37.37
C ASN A 114 -9.32 47.07 -38.71
N ASP A 115 -10.13 47.39 -39.72
CA ASP A 115 -9.66 47.84 -41.04
C ASP A 115 -8.88 49.16 -40.96
N ILE A 116 -9.37 50.14 -40.18
CA ILE A 116 -8.68 51.41 -40.01
C ILE A 116 -7.42 51.27 -39.15
N ALA A 117 -7.46 50.41 -38.13
CA ALA A 117 -6.31 50.18 -37.25
C ALA A 117 -5.21 49.36 -37.92
N GLY A 118 -5.54 48.53 -38.91
CA GLY A 118 -4.60 47.63 -39.59
C GLY A 118 -4.09 46.49 -38.70
N VAL A 119 -4.71 46.29 -37.54
CA VAL A 119 -4.42 45.26 -36.55
C VAL A 119 -5.75 44.73 -36.00
N TYR A 120 -5.78 43.46 -35.59
CA TYR A 120 -6.98 42.82 -35.05
C TYR A 120 -7.22 43.26 -33.61
N LEU A 121 -8.06 44.28 -33.42
CA LEU A 121 -8.32 44.90 -32.12
C LEU A 121 -9.54 44.30 -31.41
N ILE A 122 -10.65 44.11 -32.13
CA ILE A 122 -11.91 43.64 -31.55
C ILE A 122 -12.42 42.46 -32.37
N GLY A 123 -12.61 41.32 -31.72
CA GLY A 123 -13.20 40.12 -32.31
C GLY A 123 -12.55 38.84 -31.81
N ASP A 124 -13.30 37.76 -31.90
CA ASP A 124 -12.85 36.45 -31.44
C ASP A 124 -11.89 35.82 -32.43
N GLY A 125 -11.05 34.94 -31.92
CA GLY A 125 -10.21 34.08 -32.72
C GLY A 125 -11.06 33.08 -33.50
N ALA A 126 -10.68 32.82 -34.75
CA ALA A 126 -11.31 31.77 -35.53
C ALA A 126 -11.06 30.41 -34.87
N ALA A 127 -12.08 29.55 -34.83
CA ALA A 127 -11.88 28.16 -34.41
C ALA A 127 -10.92 27.45 -35.36
N GLY A 128 -10.13 26.52 -34.82
CA GLY A 128 -9.27 25.63 -35.57
C GLY A 128 -10.07 24.74 -36.53
N THR A 129 -9.41 24.26 -37.58
CA THR A 129 -9.94 23.28 -38.52
C THR A 129 -8.95 22.15 -38.72
N ALA A 130 -9.35 21.06 -39.37
CA ALA A 130 -8.44 19.96 -39.70
C ALA A 130 -7.16 20.41 -40.43
N GLU A 131 -7.23 21.46 -41.26
CA GLU A 131 -6.08 22.00 -41.99
C GLU A 131 -5.23 23.00 -41.19
N ASN A 132 -5.83 23.65 -40.19
CA ASN A 132 -5.17 24.57 -39.27
C ASN A 132 -5.72 24.30 -37.86
N PRO A 133 -5.18 23.28 -37.17
CA PRO A 133 -5.81 22.75 -35.95
C PRO A 133 -5.91 23.78 -34.82
N ASP A 134 -4.93 24.68 -34.72
CA ASP A 134 -4.90 25.67 -33.64
C ASP A 134 -5.96 26.75 -33.84
N GLY A 135 -6.61 27.13 -32.74
CA GLY A 135 -7.48 28.29 -32.66
C GLY A 135 -6.71 29.59 -32.89
N GLY A 136 -7.34 30.52 -33.62
CA GLY A 136 -6.81 31.85 -33.86
C GLY A 136 -6.77 32.70 -32.59
N ALA A 137 -5.90 33.71 -32.57
CA ALA A 137 -5.84 34.65 -31.45
C ALA A 137 -7.04 35.61 -31.43
N GLY A 138 -7.49 35.98 -30.23
CA GLY A 138 -8.48 37.03 -30.01
C GLY A 138 -7.92 38.44 -30.24
N GLY A 139 -8.82 39.42 -30.37
CA GLY A 139 -8.49 40.83 -30.57
C GLY A 139 -7.67 41.44 -29.42
N LEU A 140 -6.78 42.38 -29.74
CA LEU A 140 -5.89 43.03 -28.75
C LEU A 140 -6.62 43.91 -27.71
N TRP A 141 -7.87 44.30 -27.97
CA TRP A 141 -8.70 45.03 -27.03
C TRP A 141 -9.73 44.09 -26.40
N PHE A 142 -10.60 43.51 -27.22
CA PHE A 142 -11.66 42.61 -26.76
C PHE A 142 -11.80 41.41 -27.72
N GLY A 143 -11.93 40.23 -27.14
CA GLY A 143 -12.26 39.02 -27.89
C GLY A 143 -11.58 37.79 -27.33
N ASP A 144 -12.28 36.68 -27.46
CA ASP A 144 -11.80 35.39 -26.97
C ASP A 144 -10.86 34.74 -27.98
N GLY A 145 -10.04 33.81 -27.51
CA GLY A 145 -9.28 32.93 -28.37
C GLY A 145 -10.19 31.91 -29.04
N GLY A 146 -9.92 31.55 -30.28
CA GLY A 146 -10.66 30.51 -30.97
C GLY A 146 -10.45 29.15 -30.32
N ALA A 147 -11.47 28.30 -30.30
CA ALA A 147 -11.29 26.91 -29.88
C ALA A 147 -10.31 26.18 -30.82
N GLY A 148 -9.48 25.30 -30.27
CA GLY A 148 -8.73 24.33 -31.04
C GLY A 148 -9.66 23.34 -31.73
N TRP A 149 -9.18 22.72 -32.79
CA TRP A 149 -9.94 21.71 -33.52
C TRP A 149 -9.95 20.38 -32.77
N ASP A 150 -11.15 19.84 -32.52
CA ASP A 150 -11.32 18.45 -32.07
C ASP A 150 -10.95 17.52 -33.22
N SER A 151 -9.93 16.70 -33.00
CA SER A 151 -9.52 15.72 -33.99
C SER A 151 -10.63 14.70 -34.22
N ASP A 152 -10.81 14.27 -35.46
CA ASP A 152 -11.63 13.12 -35.85
C ASP A 152 -10.79 12.03 -36.52
N THR A 153 -9.48 12.23 -36.55
CA THR A 153 -8.54 11.42 -37.30
C THR A 153 -7.69 10.57 -36.35
N PRO A 154 -7.66 9.23 -36.53
CA PRO A 154 -6.89 8.30 -35.72
C PRO A 154 -5.45 8.74 -35.40
N GLY A 155 -5.15 8.92 -34.11
CA GLY A 155 -3.79 9.20 -33.61
C GLY A 155 -3.31 10.61 -33.93
N VAL A 156 -4.22 11.53 -34.24
CA VAL A 156 -3.92 12.94 -34.49
C VAL A 156 -4.39 13.74 -33.28
N ASP A 157 -3.50 14.61 -32.81
CA ASP A 157 -3.71 15.46 -31.65
C ASP A 157 -4.80 16.50 -31.92
N GLY A 158 -5.47 16.92 -30.86
CA GLY A 158 -6.35 18.08 -30.89
C GLY A 158 -5.53 19.36 -31.08
N GLY A 159 -6.13 20.34 -31.75
CA GLY A 159 -5.49 21.64 -31.93
C GLY A 159 -5.44 22.46 -30.64
N ASN A 160 -4.45 23.33 -30.50
CA ASN A 160 -4.37 24.20 -29.33
C ASN A 160 -5.43 25.29 -29.38
N GLY A 161 -5.92 25.70 -28.22
CA GLY A 161 -6.76 26.87 -28.07
C GLY A 161 -6.00 28.15 -28.39
N GLY A 162 -6.69 29.08 -29.04
CA GLY A 162 -6.16 30.39 -29.36
C GLY A 162 -5.92 31.25 -28.13
N ASN A 163 -4.88 32.07 -28.14
CA ASN A 163 -4.62 33.00 -27.04
C ASN A 163 -5.45 34.27 -27.18
N ALA A 164 -5.97 34.79 -26.07
CA ALA A 164 -6.68 36.05 -25.97
C ALA A 164 -5.84 37.14 -25.29
N ILE A 165 -4.60 37.39 -25.74
CA ILE A 165 -3.63 38.32 -25.09
C ILE A 165 -4.08 39.81 -25.09
N GLY A 166 -5.31 40.10 -25.53
CA GLY A 166 -5.92 41.42 -25.44
C GLY A 166 -6.29 41.85 -24.02
N TRP A 167 -6.89 43.03 -23.87
CA TRP A 167 -7.25 43.57 -22.56
C TRP A 167 -8.27 42.69 -21.83
N ILE A 168 -9.36 42.32 -22.52
CA ILE A 168 -10.38 41.42 -21.97
C ILE A 168 -10.68 40.30 -22.96
N GLY A 169 -10.56 39.05 -22.51
CA GLY A 169 -10.90 37.87 -23.30
C GLY A 169 -10.44 36.58 -22.62
N ASN A 170 -11.19 35.50 -22.85
CA ASN A 170 -10.82 34.16 -22.43
C ASN A 170 -9.95 33.49 -23.49
N GLY A 171 -8.98 32.70 -23.06
CA GLY A 171 -8.30 31.79 -23.96
C GLY A 171 -9.26 30.74 -24.52
N GLY A 172 -9.04 30.34 -25.76
CA GLY A 172 -9.82 29.28 -26.40
C GLY A 172 -9.56 27.93 -25.74
N ALA A 173 -10.56 27.04 -25.73
CA ALA A 173 -10.33 25.66 -25.31
C ALA A 173 -9.41 24.94 -26.29
N GLY A 174 -8.53 24.07 -25.81
CA GLY A 174 -7.85 23.09 -26.65
C GLY A 174 -8.83 22.05 -27.16
N GLY A 175 -8.59 21.55 -28.37
CA GLY A 175 -9.41 20.51 -28.98
C GLY A 175 -9.08 19.12 -28.43
N ASP A 176 -10.05 18.22 -28.47
CA ASP A 176 -9.85 16.83 -28.07
C ASP A 176 -8.97 16.07 -29.08
N GLY A 177 -8.08 15.22 -28.57
CA GLY A 177 -7.37 14.24 -29.38
C GLY A 177 -8.27 13.08 -29.78
N PHE A 178 -8.02 12.48 -30.95
CA PHE A 178 -8.78 11.30 -31.39
C PHE A 178 -7.90 10.07 -31.50
N GLY A 179 -8.37 8.98 -30.93
CA GLY A 179 -7.54 7.79 -30.84
C GLY A 179 -6.35 8.02 -29.91
N SER A 180 -5.20 7.40 -30.16
CA SER A 180 -3.97 7.64 -29.39
C SER A 180 -3.36 9.06 -29.54
N GLY A 181 -4.13 10.04 -30.03
CA GLY A 181 -3.69 11.44 -30.15
C GLY A 181 -3.94 12.23 -28.87
N ASP A 182 -3.07 13.19 -28.60
CA ASP A 182 -3.10 14.00 -27.38
C ASP A 182 -4.17 15.10 -27.50
N GLY A 183 -4.66 15.58 -26.36
CA GLY A 183 -5.51 16.76 -26.31
C GLY A 183 -4.67 18.03 -26.54
N GLY A 184 -5.25 19.02 -27.22
CA GLY A 184 -4.60 20.31 -27.43
C GLY A 184 -4.56 21.15 -26.15
N ASP A 185 -3.56 22.00 -26.01
CA ASP A 185 -3.46 22.90 -24.86
C ASP A 185 -4.54 23.99 -24.93
N GLY A 186 -5.02 24.45 -23.78
CA GLY A 186 -5.87 25.63 -23.67
C GLY A 186 -5.10 26.92 -23.93
N GLY A 187 -5.75 27.88 -24.58
CA GLY A 187 -5.18 29.20 -24.85
C GLY A 187 -5.08 30.07 -23.61
N ALA A 188 -4.17 31.05 -23.64
CA ALA A 188 -4.00 32.00 -22.55
C ALA A 188 -5.11 33.06 -22.51
N GLY A 189 -5.55 33.44 -21.32
CA GLY A 189 -6.50 34.55 -21.10
C GLY A 189 -5.85 35.94 -21.15
N GLY A 190 -6.69 36.98 -21.26
CA GLY A 190 -6.29 38.39 -21.41
C GLY A 190 -5.43 39.00 -20.32
N ILE A 191 -4.79 40.13 -20.64
CA ILE A 191 -3.76 40.77 -19.81
C ILE A 191 -4.34 41.63 -18.68
N PHE A 192 -5.61 42.04 -18.77
CA PHE A 192 -6.28 42.78 -17.71
C PHE A 192 -7.35 41.93 -17.04
N MET A 193 -8.26 41.34 -17.82
CA MET A 193 -9.20 40.33 -17.35
C MET A 193 -9.31 39.19 -18.37
N GLY A 194 -9.38 37.94 -17.89
CA GLY A 194 -9.45 36.81 -18.81
C GLY A 194 -9.16 35.48 -18.16
N ASN A 195 -10.04 34.50 -18.36
CA ASN A 195 -9.79 33.13 -17.94
C ASN A 195 -8.93 32.41 -18.99
N GLY A 196 -8.03 31.53 -18.57
CA GLY A 196 -7.36 30.61 -19.48
C GLY A 196 -8.35 29.55 -20.00
N GLY A 197 -8.13 29.09 -21.23
CA GLY A 197 -8.94 28.04 -21.84
C GLY A 197 -8.66 26.67 -21.22
N ALA A 198 -9.66 25.78 -21.23
CA ALA A 198 -9.44 24.39 -20.82
C ALA A 198 -8.54 23.66 -21.82
N GLY A 199 -7.73 22.71 -21.35
CA GLY A 199 -7.04 21.75 -22.22
C GLY A 199 -8.01 20.68 -22.73
N GLY A 200 -7.76 20.18 -23.94
CA GLY A 200 -8.55 19.12 -24.57
C GLY A 200 -8.28 17.75 -23.95
N ALA A 201 -9.24 16.83 -24.03
CA ALA A 201 -9.04 15.46 -23.59
C ALA A 201 -8.11 14.70 -24.55
N GLY A 202 -7.27 13.83 -24.00
CA GLY A 202 -6.52 12.86 -24.78
C GLY A 202 -7.45 11.76 -25.30
N GLY A 203 -7.22 11.31 -26.53
CA GLY A 203 -8.06 10.29 -27.12
C GLY A 203 -7.76 8.88 -26.57
N ALA A 204 -8.76 8.00 -26.59
CA ALA A 204 -8.57 6.60 -26.20
C ALA A 204 -7.72 5.85 -27.22
N GLY A 205 -6.90 4.89 -26.78
CA GLY A 205 -6.02 4.16 -27.69
C GLY A 205 -6.74 3.45 -28.83
N ILE A 206 -6.03 3.22 -29.93
CA ILE A 206 -6.58 2.53 -31.11
C ILE A 206 -5.96 1.16 -31.30
N GLY A 207 -6.83 0.19 -31.55
CA GLY A 207 -6.42 -1.18 -31.78
C GLY A 207 -5.99 -1.86 -30.48
N ALA A 208 -5.84 -3.16 -30.57
CA ALA A 208 -5.48 -3.96 -29.41
C ALA A 208 -4.11 -3.54 -28.85
N GLY A 209 -4.07 -3.26 -27.55
CA GLY A 209 -2.88 -2.77 -26.88
C GLY A 209 -2.49 -1.32 -27.21
N GLY A 210 -3.35 -0.55 -27.88
CA GLY A 210 -3.10 0.85 -28.18
C GLY A 210 -3.10 1.71 -26.92
N ASP A 211 -2.11 2.59 -26.80
CA ASP A 211 -1.97 3.53 -25.68
C ASP A 211 -2.97 4.68 -25.82
N GLY A 212 -3.48 5.20 -24.69
CA GLY A 212 -4.27 6.43 -24.67
C GLY A 212 -3.37 7.66 -24.85
N GLY A 213 -3.89 8.70 -25.51
CA GLY A 213 -3.22 10.00 -25.62
C GLY A 213 -3.30 10.80 -24.33
N ASP A 214 -2.37 11.72 -24.13
CA ASP A 214 -2.31 12.60 -22.97
C ASP A 214 -3.37 13.71 -23.07
N GLY A 215 -3.89 14.18 -21.93
CA GLY A 215 -4.75 15.36 -21.90
C GLY A 215 -3.91 16.64 -22.07
N GLY A 216 -4.45 17.62 -22.79
CA GLY A 216 -3.79 18.90 -23.00
C GLY A 216 -3.74 19.77 -21.75
N ASP A 217 -2.75 20.64 -21.64
CA ASP A 217 -2.61 21.53 -20.50
C ASP A 217 -3.70 22.62 -20.52
N GLY A 218 -4.16 23.04 -19.35
CA GLY A 218 -5.03 24.20 -19.20
C GLY A 218 -4.26 25.48 -19.46
N GLY A 219 -4.87 26.40 -20.20
CA GLY A 219 -4.30 27.71 -20.50
C GLY A 219 -4.12 28.56 -19.25
N PHE A 220 -3.03 29.32 -19.19
CA PHE A 220 -2.81 30.26 -18.09
C PHE A 220 -3.56 31.58 -18.30
N SER A 221 -3.93 32.26 -17.22
CA SER A 221 -4.41 33.63 -17.28
C SER A 221 -3.25 34.62 -17.14
N ALA A 222 -3.10 35.53 -18.11
CA ALA A 222 -2.12 36.63 -18.03
C ALA A 222 -2.66 37.86 -17.27
N ALA A 223 -3.88 37.77 -16.71
CA ALA A 223 -4.63 38.91 -16.23
C ALA A 223 -4.00 39.59 -15.02
N TRP A 224 -3.93 40.92 -15.05
CA TRP A 224 -3.53 41.70 -13.86
C TRP A 224 -4.66 41.76 -12.81
N PHE A 225 -5.90 42.03 -13.23
CA PHE A 225 -7.03 42.23 -12.30
C PHE A 225 -7.74 40.92 -11.96
N PHE A 226 -8.30 40.22 -12.95
CA PHE A 226 -9.07 39.00 -12.72
C PHE A 226 -8.82 37.95 -13.80
N GLY A 227 -8.51 36.71 -13.40
CA GLY A 227 -8.56 35.60 -14.32
C GLY A 227 -8.22 34.27 -13.68
N ASN A 228 -9.03 33.27 -13.96
CA ASN A 228 -8.80 31.89 -13.54
C ASN A 228 -7.91 31.18 -14.56
N GLY A 229 -7.07 30.26 -14.09
CA GLY A 229 -6.39 29.31 -14.97
C GLY A 229 -7.37 28.28 -15.52
N GLY A 230 -7.16 27.83 -16.75
CA GLY A 230 -7.96 26.78 -17.38
C GLY A 230 -7.72 25.41 -16.75
N VAL A 231 -8.72 24.55 -16.77
CA VAL A 231 -8.56 23.16 -16.32
C VAL A 231 -7.74 22.35 -17.33
N GLY A 232 -6.92 21.42 -16.85
CA GLY A 232 -6.21 20.47 -17.70
C GLY A 232 -7.13 19.36 -18.22
N GLY A 233 -6.81 18.82 -19.39
CA GLY A 233 -7.54 17.77 -20.08
C GLY A 233 -7.39 16.40 -19.42
N VAL A 234 -8.41 15.56 -19.55
CA VAL A 234 -8.36 14.16 -19.07
C VAL A 234 -7.54 13.32 -20.05
N GLY A 235 -6.67 12.45 -19.54
CA GLY A 235 -5.92 11.48 -20.33
C GLY A 235 -6.79 10.36 -20.89
N GLY A 236 -6.43 9.87 -22.07
CA GLY A 236 -7.11 8.79 -22.77
C GLY A 236 -6.91 7.42 -22.13
N ASN A 237 -7.89 6.53 -22.28
CA ASN A 237 -7.75 5.15 -21.81
C ASN A 237 -6.88 4.31 -22.75
N GLY A 238 -6.06 3.43 -22.19
CA GLY A 238 -5.41 2.36 -22.94
C GLY A 238 -6.39 1.26 -23.31
N VAL A 239 -6.11 0.53 -24.40
CA VAL A 239 -6.96 -0.57 -24.88
C VAL A 239 -6.42 -1.92 -24.42
N ASP A 240 -7.32 -2.85 -24.11
CA ASP A 240 -6.94 -4.22 -23.80
C ASP A 240 -6.11 -4.86 -24.93
N GLY A 241 -5.18 -5.72 -24.56
CA GLY A 241 -4.38 -6.49 -25.49
C GLY A 241 -5.21 -7.51 -26.26
N ALA A 242 -4.79 -7.84 -27.49
CA ALA A 242 -5.50 -8.81 -28.32
C ALA A 242 -5.38 -10.20 -27.71
N ALA A 243 -6.47 -10.99 -27.75
CA ALA A 243 -6.36 -12.41 -27.46
C ALA A 243 -5.37 -13.07 -28.44
N GLY A 244 -4.61 -14.03 -27.94
CA GLY A 244 -3.62 -14.75 -28.72
C GLY A 244 -4.25 -15.54 -29.86
N SER A 245 -3.51 -15.67 -30.96
CA SER A 245 -3.91 -16.48 -32.10
C SER A 245 -2.73 -17.28 -32.64
N TRP A 246 -2.93 -18.56 -32.91
CA TRP A 246 -1.92 -19.42 -33.54
C TRP A 246 -1.62 -19.04 -34.99
N SER A 247 -2.46 -18.21 -35.62
CA SER A 247 -2.20 -17.65 -36.94
C SER A 247 -1.42 -16.33 -36.93
N ALA A 248 -1.08 -15.80 -35.74
CA ALA A 248 -0.32 -14.56 -35.64
C ALA A 248 1.10 -14.72 -36.20
N ALA A 249 1.57 -13.72 -36.95
CA ALA A 249 2.89 -13.74 -37.58
C ALA A 249 4.04 -13.59 -36.57
N THR A 250 3.79 -12.92 -35.45
CA THR A 250 4.73 -12.70 -34.35
C THR A 250 4.15 -13.27 -33.06
N ASN A 251 4.99 -13.99 -32.32
CA ASN A 251 4.63 -14.65 -31.04
C ASN A 251 3.30 -15.44 -31.08
N PRO A 252 3.16 -16.46 -31.96
CA PRO A 252 1.91 -17.20 -32.13
C PRO A 252 1.33 -17.71 -30.81
N GLY A 253 0.01 -17.54 -30.65
CA GLY A 253 -0.75 -17.96 -29.49
C GLY A 253 -0.60 -17.09 -28.25
N ALA A 254 0.40 -16.21 -28.16
CA ALA A 254 0.52 -15.29 -27.03
C ALA A 254 -0.49 -14.15 -27.13
N GLY A 255 -1.08 -13.77 -26.00
CA GLY A 255 -1.90 -12.57 -25.89
C GLY A 255 -1.06 -11.29 -25.95
N GLY A 256 -1.64 -10.25 -26.54
CA GLY A 256 -1.02 -8.93 -26.66
C GLY A 256 -0.96 -8.21 -25.32
N THR A 257 -0.03 -7.26 -25.18
CA THR A 257 0.02 -6.36 -24.02
C THR A 257 -1.14 -5.38 -24.04
N GLY A 258 -1.66 -5.02 -22.87
CA GLY A 258 -2.58 -3.91 -22.73
C GLY A 258 -1.88 -2.58 -22.95
N GLY A 259 -2.60 -1.61 -23.52
CA GLY A 259 -2.10 -0.25 -23.74
C GLY A 259 -1.99 0.51 -22.43
N SER A 260 -1.01 1.39 -22.37
CA SER A 260 -0.83 2.32 -21.27
C SER A 260 -1.93 3.38 -21.28
N ALA A 261 -2.25 3.90 -20.10
CA ALA A 261 -3.14 5.04 -20.00
C ALA A 261 -2.41 6.34 -20.33
N GLY A 262 -3.14 7.28 -20.93
CA GLY A 262 -2.69 8.64 -21.12
C GLY A 262 -2.65 9.41 -19.80
N ASN A 263 -1.73 10.36 -19.72
CA ASN A 263 -1.58 11.26 -18.59
C ASN A 263 -2.67 12.33 -18.63
N GLY A 264 -3.05 12.86 -17.47
CA GLY A 264 -3.87 14.07 -17.42
C GLY A 264 -3.02 15.32 -17.67
N GLY A 265 -3.60 16.33 -18.31
CA GLY A 265 -2.95 17.61 -18.57
C GLY A 265 -2.87 18.49 -17.32
N ALA A 266 -1.86 19.34 -17.22
CA ALA A 266 -1.71 20.26 -16.09
C ALA A 266 -2.81 21.33 -16.08
N GLY A 267 -3.17 21.84 -14.91
CA GLY A 267 -4.03 23.01 -14.77
C GLY A 267 -3.27 24.31 -15.06
N GLY A 268 -3.95 25.28 -15.65
CA GLY A 268 -3.42 26.59 -15.98
C GLY A 268 -3.17 27.46 -14.75
N ARG A 269 -2.19 28.36 -14.83
CA ARG A 269 -1.92 29.34 -13.77
C ARG A 269 -2.98 30.47 -13.74
N SER A 270 -3.32 30.96 -12.55
CA SER A 270 -4.24 32.10 -12.38
C SER A 270 -3.65 33.46 -12.78
N GLY A 271 -4.49 34.50 -12.82
CA GLY A 271 -4.10 35.90 -12.90
C GLY A 271 -3.51 36.45 -11.59
N TYR A 272 -3.04 37.70 -11.62
CA TYR A 272 -2.22 38.29 -10.56
C TYR A 272 -3.00 38.74 -9.31
N MET A 273 -4.05 39.56 -9.45
CA MET A 273 -4.78 40.12 -8.29
C MET A 273 -5.89 39.21 -7.79
N PHE A 274 -6.86 38.85 -8.63
CA PHE A 274 -7.93 37.90 -8.33
C PHE A 274 -7.91 36.73 -9.32
N GLY A 275 -8.10 35.52 -8.81
CA GLY A 275 -8.27 34.34 -9.66
C GLY A 275 -7.68 33.10 -9.03
N SER A 276 -8.24 31.96 -9.44
CA SER A 276 -7.80 30.64 -9.01
C SER A 276 -7.04 29.92 -10.11
N GLY A 277 -6.08 29.09 -9.73
CA GLY A 277 -5.42 28.19 -10.67
C GLY A 277 -6.39 27.11 -11.13
N GLY A 278 -6.21 26.61 -12.35
CA GLY A 278 -7.03 25.53 -12.88
C GLY A 278 -6.70 24.19 -12.25
N ASN A 279 -7.68 23.29 -12.21
CA ASN A 279 -7.45 21.92 -11.78
C ASN A 279 -6.66 21.16 -12.85
N GLY A 280 -5.77 20.25 -12.43
CA GLY A 280 -5.15 19.27 -13.31
C GLY A 280 -6.15 18.21 -13.75
N GLY A 281 -5.94 17.67 -14.95
CA GLY A 281 -6.74 16.61 -15.52
C GLY A 281 -6.46 15.25 -14.90
N ASN A 282 -7.47 14.38 -14.89
CA ASN A 282 -7.29 12.99 -14.47
C ASN A 282 -6.55 12.20 -15.54
N ALA A 283 -5.75 11.21 -15.13
CA ALA A 283 -5.21 10.22 -16.04
C ALA A 283 -6.29 9.27 -16.57
N GLY A 284 -5.99 8.59 -17.67
CA GLY A 284 -6.78 7.48 -18.17
C GLY A 284 -6.62 6.19 -17.34
N ALA A 285 -7.43 5.18 -17.67
CA ALA A 285 -7.25 3.80 -17.21
C ALA A 285 -6.39 2.99 -18.19
N ALA A 286 -5.50 2.14 -17.65
CA ALA A 286 -4.69 1.25 -18.47
C ALA A 286 -5.49 0.04 -18.97
N GLY A 287 -5.12 -0.46 -20.15
CA GLY A 287 -5.68 -1.68 -20.73
C GLY A 287 -5.17 -2.95 -20.03
N ASN A 288 -6.01 -3.97 -19.95
CA ASN A 288 -5.61 -5.30 -19.51
C ASN A 288 -4.81 -6.02 -20.60
N GLY A 289 -4.05 -7.04 -20.23
CA GLY A 289 -3.46 -7.94 -21.22
C GLY A 289 -4.53 -8.72 -22.00
N GLY A 290 -4.14 -9.24 -23.17
CA GLY A 290 -4.95 -10.19 -23.92
C GLY A 290 -4.74 -11.63 -23.44
N ALA A 291 -5.79 -12.44 -23.42
CA ALA A 291 -5.68 -13.85 -23.02
C ALA A 291 -4.78 -14.64 -23.99
N GLY A 292 -4.05 -15.63 -23.48
CA GLY A 292 -3.34 -16.59 -24.32
C GLY A 292 -4.30 -17.49 -25.10
N ALA A 293 -3.93 -17.91 -26.31
CA ALA A 293 -4.72 -18.84 -27.10
C ALA A 293 -4.74 -20.21 -26.43
N ALA A 294 -5.91 -20.85 -26.35
CA ALA A 294 -5.97 -22.26 -26.00
C ALA A 294 -5.24 -23.11 -27.07
N GLY A 295 -4.58 -24.19 -26.65
CA GLY A 295 -3.93 -25.12 -27.56
C GLY A 295 -4.92 -25.76 -28.55
N ASN A 296 -4.41 -26.16 -29.71
CA ASN A 296 -5.13 -26.90 -30.74
C ASN A 296 -4.33 -28.12 -31.23
N ALA A 297 -4.87 -28.85 -32.20
CA ALA A 297 -4.26 -30.08 -32.70
C ALA A 297 -2.85 -29.86 -33.30
N GLU A 298 -2.57 -28.65 -33.82
CA GLU A 298 -1.27 -28.28 -34.36
C GLU A 298 -0.33 -27.66 -33.29
N HIS A 299 -0.90 -27.02 -32.27
CA HIS A 299 -0.18 -26.30 -31.20
C HIS A 299 -0.72 -26.75 -29.84
N LEU A 300 -0.17 -27.84 -29.32
CA LEU A 300 -0.77 -28.51 -28.17
C LEU A 300 -0.68 -27.68 -26.87
N THR A 301 0.40 -26.94 -26.68
CA THR A 301 0.60 -26.08 -25.50
C THR A 301 -0.17 -24.77 -25.65
N GLY A 302 -0.87 -24.36 -24.60
CA GLY A 302 -1.56 -23.07 -24.56
C GLY A 302 -0.60 -21.89 -24.61
N GLY A 303 -1.01 -20.80 -25.24
CA GLY A 303 -0.23 -19.58 -25.37
C GLY A 303 -0.20 -18.77 -24.07
N ASN A 304 0.81 -17.93 -23.90
CA ASN A 304 0.93 -17.09 -22.71
C ASN A 304 -0.07 -15.92 -22.75
N GLY A 305 -0.61 -15.53 -21.60
CA GLY A 305 -1.36 -14.29 -21.44
C GLY A 305 -0.46 -13.08 -21.57
N GLY A 306 -1.02 -11.99 -22.10
CA GLY A 306 -0.33 -10.70 -22.22
C GLY A 306 -0.30 -9.94 -20.90
N SER A 307 0.68 -9.05 -20.75
CA SER A 307 0.79 -8.16 -19.59
C SER A 307 -0.23 -7.02 -19.66
N GLY A 308 -0.67 -6.51 -18.50
CA GLY A 308 -1.44 -5.28 -18.42
C GLY A 308 -0.60 -4.03 -18.68
N GLY A 309 -1.25 -2.96 -19.14
CA GLY A 309 -0.63 -1.66 -19.39
C GLY A 309 -0.33 -0.87 -18.11
N ALA A 310 0.54 0.14 -18.21
CA ALA A 310 0.84 1.02 -17.08
C ALA A 310 -0.24 2.09 -16.89
N GLY A 311 -0.53 2.47 -15.65
CA GLY A 311 -1.39 3.61 -15.34
C GLY A 311 -0.76 4.94 -15.74
N GLY A 312 -1.58 5.92 -16.12
CA GLY A 312 -1.14 7.27 -16.49
C GLY A 312 -0.94 8.20 -15.30
N PHE A 313 -0.08 9.20 -15.45
CA PHE A 313 0.15 10.23 -14.43
C PHE A 313 -0.99 11.25 -14.38
N SER A 314 -1.27 11.77 -13.19
CA SER A 314 -2.22 12.88 -13.02
C SER A 314 -1.67 14.19 -13.57
N GLY A 315 -2.55 15.07 -14.01
CA GLY A 315 -2.23 16.47 -14.29
C GLY A 315 -1.88 17.25 -13.03
N GLU A 316 -0.88 18.12 -13.14
CA GLU A 316 -0.47 19.02 -12.06
C GLU A 316 -1.53 20.09 -11.78
N ALA A 317 -1.60 20.56 -10.54
CA ALA A 317 -2.47 21.68 -10.18
C ALA A 317 -1.96 23.00 -10.75
N GLY A 318 -2.86 23.82 -11.29
CA GLY A 318 -2.57 25.19 -11.69
C GLY A 318 -2.17 26.05 -10.50
N ALA A 319 -1.01 26.70 -10.61
CA ALA A 319 -0.51 27.58 -9.55
C ALA A 319 -1.30 28.91 -9.48
N ARG A 320 -1.30 29.53 -8.31
CA ARG A 320 -1.70 30.93 -8.15
C ARG A 320 -0.54 31.85 -8.56
N ALA A 321 -0.79 32.87 -9.38
CA ALA A 321 0.30 33.73 -9.88
C ALA A 321 0.93 34.66 -8.82
N SER A 322 0.18 35.11 -7.82
CA SER A 322 0.71 35.97 -6.75
C SER A 322 0.89 35.23 -5.43
N THR A 323 2.04 35.45 -4.77
CA THR A 323 2.37 34.88 -3.45
C THR A 323 2.63 35.94 -2.38
N GLY A 324 2.55 37.24 -2.76
CA GLY A 324 2.81 38.41 -1.92
C GLY A 324 1.53 39.08 -1.38
N VAL A 325 1.33 40.37 -1.71
CA VAL A 325 0.22 41.21 -1.19
C VAL A 325 -1.17 40.58 -1.40
N TYR A 326 -1.37 39.90 -2.52
CA TYR A 326 -2.63 39.23 -2.82
C TYR A 326 -2.65 37.75 -2.42
N GLY A 327 -1.60 37.23 -1.77
CA GLY A 327 -1.36 35.81 -1.48
C GLY A 327 -2.43 35.05 -0.67
N SER A 328 -3.42 35.73 -0.10
CA SER A 328 -4.44 35.09 0.75
C SER A 328 -5.55 34.44 -0.07
N ALA A 329 -6.15 33.37 0.48
CA ALA A 329 -7.28 32.64 -0.12
C ALA A 329 -8.50 33.50 -0.47
N LEU A 330 -8.64 34.71 0.10
CA LEU A 330 -9.66 35.68 -0.29
C LEU A 330 -9.57 36.09 -1.76
N TYR A 331 -8.37 36.10 -2.34
CA TYR A 331 -8.09 36.57 -3.70
C TYR A 331 -7.95 35.42 -4.70
N GLY A 332 -8.42 34.21 -4.35
CA GLY A 332 -8.28 32.99 -5.12
C GLY A 332 -7.24 32.01 -4.55
N HIS A 333 -7.21 30.82 -5.12
CA HIS A 333 -6.47 29.66 -4.63
C HIS A 333 -5.74 28.94 -5.78
N ALA A 334 -4.78 28.07 -5.49
CA ALA A 334 -4.28 27.15 -6.51
C ALA A 334 -5.35 26.10 -6.83
N GLY A 335 -5.30 25.52 -8.02
CA GLY A 335 -6.19 24.41 -8.37
C GLY A 335 -5.84 23.12 -7.65
N ASN A 336 -6.61 22.10 -7.95
CA ASN A 336 -6.44 20.75 -7.42
C ASN A 336 -5.70 19.87 -8.44
N GLY A 337 -4.89 18.92 -7.96
CA GLY A 337 -4.26 17.92 -8.84
C GLY A 337 -5.27 16.89 -9.35
N GLY A 338 -5.01 16.30 -10.51
CA GLY A 338 -5.84 15.21 -11.04
C GLY A 338 -5.65 13.87 -10.30
N ALA A 339 -6.50 12.91 -10.59
CA ALA A 339 -6.32 11.51 -10.17
C ALA A 339 -5.34 10.78 -11.10
N VAL A 340 -4.54 9.87 -10.54
CA VAL A 340 -3.63 8.98 -11.29
C VAL A 340 -4.33 7.71 -11.77
N GLY A 341 -3.75 7.06 -12.79
CA GLY A 341 -4.25 5.82 -13.37
C GLY A 341 -3.78 4.57 -12.63
N THR A 342 -4.63 3.55 -12.62
CA THR A 342 -4.29 2.20 -12.15
C THR A 342 -3.63 1.37 -13.26
N GLY A 343 -2.72 0.47 -12.89
CA GLY A 343 -2.16 -0.51 -13.82
C GLY A 343 -3.21 -1.54 -14.27
N GLY A 344 -3.14 -1.96 -15.52
CA GLY A 344 -4.04 -2.96 -16.09
C GLY A 344 -3.74 -4.36 -15.57
N ASN A 345 -4.72 -5.25 -15.56
CA ASN A 345 -4.47 -6.63 -15.13
C ASN A 345 -3.73 -7.42 -16.21
N GLY A 346 -2.86 -8.34 -15.79
CA GLY A 346 -2.34 -9.37 -16.64
C GLY A 346 -3.42 -10.39 -17.01
N ALA A 347 -3.32 -10.96 -18.20
CA ALA A 347 -4.33 -11.88 -18.71
C ALA A 347 -4.05 -13.34 -18.39
N VAL A 348 -5.08 -14.16 -18.46
CA VAL A 348 -4.92 -15.62 -18.28
C VAL A 348 -4.09 -16.23 -19.40
N GLY A 349 -3.27 -17.23 -19.04
CA GLY A 349 -2.66 -18.14 -20.01
C GLY A 349 -3.71 -19.05 -20.63
N GLY A 350 -3.50 -19.44 -21.89
CA GLY A 350 -4.39 -20.37 -22.57
C GLY A 350 -4.26 -21.78 -21.99
N ASP A 351 -5.37 -22.51 -21.95
CA ASP A 351 -5.36 -23.94 -21.65
C ASP A 351 -4.56 -24.73 -22.70
N GLY A 352 -3.96 -25.84 -22.32
CA GLY A 352 -3.46 -26.84 -23.25
C GLY A 352 -4.58 -27.44 -24.09
N TYR A 353 -4.23 -28.02 -25.25
CA TYR A 353 -5.20 -28.66 -26.12
C TYR A 353 -5.87 -29.85 -25.42
N ARG A 354 -7.19 -29.88 -25.42
CA ARG A 354 -7.99 -31.04 -24.97
C ARG A 354 -8.39 -31.88 -26.17
N ASP A 355 -8.10 -33.18 -26.12
CA ASP A 355 -8.63 -34.14 -27.08
C ASP A 355 -10.17 -34.13 -26.99
N PRO A 356 -10.89 -33.79 -28.07
CA PRO A 356 -12.35 -33.74 -28.04
C PRO A 356 -13.01 -35.10 -27.88
N VAL A 357 -12.27 -36.20 -28.07
CA VAL A 357 -12.77 -37.58 -27.94
C VAL A 357 -12.59 -38.08 -26.51
N THR A 358 -11.40 -37.95 -25.94
CA THR A 358 -11.11 -38.49 -24.60
C THR A 358 -11.35 -37.47 -23.48
N GLY A 359 -11.31 -36.17 -23.79
CA GLY A 359 -11.36 -35.07 -22.83
C GLY A 359 -10.02 -34.78 -22.16
N ASP A 360 -8.97 -35.55 -22.48
CA ASP A 360 -7.66 -35.41 -21.87
C ASP A 360 -6.86 -34.26 -22.47
N TYR A 361 -6.01 -33.65 -21.65
CA TYR A 361 -5.06 -32.67 -22.14
C TYR A 361 -3.90 -33.36 -22.88
N LEU A 362 -3.52 -32.80 -24.02
CA LEU A 362 -2.41 -33.25 -24.85
C LEU A 362 -1.23 -32.25 -24.89
N GLY A 363 -1.38 -31.09 -24.27
CA GLY A 363 -0.31 -30.13 -24.07
C GLY A 363 -0.42 -29.37 -22.76
N ASP A 364 0.61 -28.57 -22.46
CA ASP A 364 0.72 -27.80 -21.22
C ASP A 364 -0.12 -26.52 -21.27
N GLY A 365 -0.43 -25.97 -20.10
CA GLY A 365 -1.05 -24.66 -19.97
C GLY A 365 -0.05 -23.53 -20.18
N GLY A 366 -0.52 -22.44 -20.80
CA GLY A 366 0.25 -21.22 -20.99
C GLY A 366 0.41 -20.42 -19.70
N ARG A 367 1.43 -19.57 -19.63
CA ARG A 367 1.65 -18.69 -18.46
C ARG A 367 0.64 -17.56 -18.43
N GLY A 368 0.23 -17.13 -17.24
CA GLY A 368 -0.48 -15.87 -17.06
C GLY A 368 0.42 -14.67 -17.29
N GLY A 369 -0.17 -13.56 -17.73
CA GLY A 369 0.52 -12.29 -17.97
C GLY A 369 0.72 -11.49 -16.67
N ALA A 370 1.71 -10.61 -16.66
CA ALA A 370 1.98 -9.77 -15.50
C ALA A 370 0.99 -8.61 -15.38
N GLY A 371 0.69 -8.19 -14.16
CA GLY A 371 -0.05 -6.95 -13.90
C GLY A 371 0.79 -5.72 -14.23
N GLY A 372 0.13 -4.67 -14.72
CA GLY A 372 0.75 -3.38 -15.03
C GLY A 372 1.07 -2.56 -13.78
N TYR A 373 2.03 -1.67 -13.89
CA TYR A 373 2.39 -0.77 -12.78
C TYR A 373 1.33 0.31 -12.58
N GLY A 374 1.04 0.63 -11.32
CA GLY A 374 0.27 1.83 -10.98
C GLY A 374 1.11 3.08 -11.17
N ALA A 375 0.48 4.18 -11.61
CA ALA A 375 1.22 5.42 -11.86
C ALA A 375 1.63 6.08 -10.53
N GLY A 376 2.84 6.65 -10.51
CA GLY A 376 3.20 7.60 -9.47
C GLY A 376 2.46 8.93 -9.65
N THR A 377 2.75 9.91 -8.81
CA THR A 377 2.28 11.30 -9.00
C THR A 377 3.40 12.20 -9.52
N VAL A 378 3.08 13.18 -10.37
CA VAL A 378 3.98 14.28 -10.76
C VAL A 378 3.55 15.55 -9.99
N GLY A 379 4.43 16.55 -9.84
CA GLY A 379 4.39 17.58 -8.79
C GLY A 379 3.05 18.30 -8.61
N GLY A 380 2.47 18.21 -7.41
CA GLY A 380 1.27 18.96 -7.03
C GLY A 380 1.57 20.09 -6.03
N ASN A 381 0.66 21.06 -5.96
CA ASN A 381 0.57 21.99 -4.85
C ASN A 381 0.63 21.20 -3.52
N PRO A 382 1.53 21.51 -2.56
CA PRO A 382 1.75 20.70 -1.36
C PRO A 382 0.48 20.43 -0.52
N TYR A 383 -0.58 21.21 -0.71
CA TYR A 383 -1.82 21.10 0.04
C TYR A 383 -2.82 20.05 -0.49
N ASP A 384 -2.67 19.56 -1.73
CA ASP A 384 -3.58 18.59 -2.34
C ASP A 384 -2.86 17.26 -2.56
N GLY A 385 -3.02 16.35 -1.60
CA GLY A 385 -2.36 15.05 -1.62
C GLY A 385 -2.96 14.09 -2.64
N VAL A 386 -2.34 13.96 -3.82
CA VAL A 386 -2.75 12.97 -4.82
C VAL A 386 -2.23 11.59 -4.43
N SER A 387 -3.13 10.60 -4.38
CA SER A 387 -2.74 9.22 -4.07
C SER A 387 -2.11 8.53 -5.28
N GLY A 388 -1.15 7.63 -5.08
CA GLY A 388 -0.52 6.84 -6.14
C GLY A 388 -1.44 5.71 -6.64
N GLY A 389 -1.28 5.32 -7.89
CA GLY A 389 -2.14 4.35 -8.57
C GLY A 389 -1.89 2.92 -8.10
N HIS A 390 -2.91 2.07 -8.08
CA HIS A 390 -2.74 0.65 -7.74
C HIS A 390 -2.07 -0.12 -8.88
N GLY A 391 -1.23 -1.09 -8.53
CA GLY A 391 -0.71 -2.06 -9.49
C GLY A 391 -1.80 -3.06 -9.91
N GLY A 392 -1.76 -3.49 -11.17
CA GLY A 392 -2.69 -4.49 -11.70
C GLY A 392 -2.38 -5.90 -11.17
N ASN A 393 -3.39 -6.77 -11.13
CA ASN A 393 -3.17 -8.17 -10.72
C ASN A 393 -2.50 -8.96 -11.85
N GLY A 394 -1.72 -9.99 -11.50
CA GLY A 394 -1.23 -10.97 -12.45
C GLY A 394 -2.34 -11.92 -12.91
N GLY A 395 -2.25 -12.40 -14.15
CA GLY A 395 -3.20 -13.34 -14.72
C GLY A 395 -2.94 -14.78 -14.28
N ALA A 396 -3.97 -15.62 -14.24
CA ALA A 396 -3.80 -17.04 -13.92
C ALA A 396 -3.06 -17.81 -15.03
N GLY A 397 -2.32 -18.85 -14.67
CA GLY A 397 -1.82 -19.83 -15.64
C GLY A 397 -2.94 -20.70 -16.20
N GLY A 398 -2.81 -21.15 -17.45
CA GLY A 398 -3.76 -22.07 -18.07
C GLY A 398 -3.63 -23.50 -17.55
N ASP A 399 -4.69 -24.30 -17.67
CA ASP A 399 -4.68 -25.71 -17.30
C ASP A 399 -4.06 -26.56 -18.42
N GLY A 400 -3.48 -27.72 -18.10
CA GLY A 400 -2.86 -28.58 -19.11
C GLY A 400 -2.44 -29.96 -18.61
N ILE A 401 -1.57 -30.64 -19.38
CA ILE A 401 -0.80 -31.78 -18.84
C ILE A 401 -0.05 -31.29 -17.62
N ASN A 402 0.82 -30.29 -17.80
CA ASN A 402 1.32 -29.45 -16.73
C ASN A 402 0.58 -28.10 -16.75
N GLY A 403 0.32 -27.55 -15.57
CA GLY A 403 -0.30 -26.25 -15.42
C GLY A 403 0.68 -25.10 -15.71
N GLY A 404 0.15 -24.02 -16.27
CA GLY A 404 0.91 -22.80 -16.54
C GLY A 404 1.25 -22.03 -15.26
N ARG A 405 2.36 -21.28 -15.26
CA ARG A 405 2.68 -20.37 -14.14
C ARG A 405 1.71 -19.17 -14.15
N GLY A 406 1.23 -18.76 -12.98
CA GLY A 406 0.54 -17.48 -12.81
C GLY A 406 1.46 -16.27 -13.00
N GLY A 407 0.92 -15.17 -13.51
CA GLY A 407 1.64 -13.93 -13.72
C GLY A 407 1.89 -13.17 -12.42
N ASP A 408 2.96 -12.39 -12.37
CA ASP A 408 3.29 -11.59 -11.19
C ASP A 408 2.40 -10.32 -11.14
N GLY A 409 2.08 -9.85 -9.93
CA GLY A 409 1.33 -8.62 -9.72
C GLY A 409 2.16 -7.37 -9.96
N GLY A 410 1.53 -6.31 -10.48
CA GLY A 410 2.16 -5.03 -10.73
C GLY A 410 2.46 -4.26 -9.43
N SER A 411 3.51 -3.44 -9.42
CA SER A 411 3.80 -2.59 -8.25
C SER A 411 2.85 -1.39 -8.18
N GLY A 412 2.53 -0.95 -6.97
CA GLY A 412 1.79 0.28 -6.74
C GLY A 412 2.63 1.52 -7.02
N GLY A 413 1.97 2.60 -7.41
CA GLY A 413 2.58 3.89 -7.69
C GLY A 413 2.87 4.70 -6.43
N SER A 414 3.96 5.45 -6.45
CA SER A 414 4.35 6.33 -5.34
C SER A 414 3.45 7.55 -5.24
N ALA A 415 3.15 7.97 -4.02
CA ALA A 415 2.50 9.25 -3.76
C ALA A 415 3.54 10.37 -3.66
N GLY A 416 3.19 11.56 -4.14
CA GLY A 416 4.04 12.74 -4.19
C GLY A 416 3.40 13.91 -3.49
N GLY A 417 4.22 14.67 -2.78
CA GLY A 417 3.83 15.87 -2.04
C GLY A 417 4.93 16.31 -1.08
N GLY A 418 5.32 17.58 -1.17
CA GLY A 418 6.20 18.24 -0.21
C GLY A 418 5.57 18.31 1.19
N ALA A 419 6.38 18.61 2.19
CA ALA A 419 6.17 18.35 3.63
C ALA A 419 4.94 18.99 4.35
N ALA A 420 3.90 19.47 3.67
CA ALA A 420 2.83 20.25 4.30
C ALA A 420 1.40 19.84 3.91
N ALA A 421 0.76 19.05 4.79
CA ALA A 421 -0.69 19.00 5.04
C ALA A 421 -1.66 18.32 4.05
N GLY A 422 -1.21 17.62 3.00
CA GLY A 422 -2.04 16.67 2.23
C GLY A 422 -1.88 15.20 2.68
N THR A 423 -2.98 14.45 2.82
CA THR A 423 -2.95 12.99 3.12
C THR A 423 -2.91 12.18 1.82
N ALA A 424 -1.74 12.07 1.20
CA ALA A 424 -1.55 11.34 -0.06
C ALA A 424 -1.18 9.87 0.20
N ASN A 425 -2.01 8.91 -0.20
CA ASN A 425 -1.72 7.49 0.00
C ASN A 425 -0.96 6.92 -1.19
N SER A 426 0.08 6.11 -0.96
CA SER A 426 0.71 5.39 -2.08
C SER A 426 -0.17 4.23 -2.55
N GLY A 427 0.00 3.81 -3.80
CA GLY A 427 -0.73 2.69 -4.37
C GLY A 427 -0.35 1.35 -3.75
N ASN A 428 -1.37 0.51 -3.55
CA ASN A 428 -1.21 -0.93 -3.29
C ASN A 428 -0.56 -1.65 -4.48
N GLY A 429 0.21 -2.70 -4.18
CA GLY A 429 0.65 -3.67 -5.17
C GLY A 429 -0.47 -4.62 -5.58
N GLY A 430 -0.44 -5.09 -6.83
CA GLY A 430 -1.39 -6.07 -7.35
C GLY A 430 -1.08 -7.48 -6.85
N ASN A 431 -2.10 -8.34 -6.78
CA ASN A 431 -1.91 -9.74 -6.39
C ASN A 431 -1.26 -10.54 -7.53
N GLY A 432 -0.47 -11.55 -7.19
CA GLY A 432 -0.01 -12.55 -8.14
C GLY A 432 -1.15 -13.45 -8.62
N GLY A 433 -1.08 -13.91 -9.86
CA GLY A 433 -2.07 -14.81 -10.45
C GLY A 433 -1.87 -16.26 -9.96
N ASP A 434 -2.96 -17.03 -9.88
CA ASP A 434 -2.88 -18.45 -9.53
C ASP A 434 -2.17 -19.25 -10.63
N GLY A 435 -1.48 -20.32 -10.25
CA GLY A 435 -0.97 -21.31 -11.20
C GLY A 435 -2.08 -22.19 -11.75
N GLY A 436 -1.97 -22.60 -13.01
CA GLY A 436 -2.91 -23.51 -13.64
C GLY A 436 -2.77 -24.94 -13.11
N ASN A 437 -3.81 -25.75 -13.31
CA ASN A 437 -3.81 -27.14 -12.89
C ASN A 437 -3.11 -28.03 -13.94
N GLY A 438 -2.29 -28.96 -13.47
CA GLY A 438 -1.75 -30.05 -14.28
C GLY A 438 -2.60 -31.30 -14.09
N LEU A 439 -3.50 -31.62 -15.01
CA LEU A 439 -4.42 -32.75 -14.82
C LEU A 439 -3.76 -34.11 -15.13
N ALA A 440 -2.64 -34.09 -15.86
CA ALA A 440 -1.85 -35.28 -16.19
C ALA A 440 -0.37 -35.14 -15.83
N GLY A 441 -0.03 -34.16 -14.99
CA GLY A 441 1.33 -33.74 -14.67
C GLY A 441 1.35 -32.77 -13.51
N ASP A 442 2.35 -31.89 -13.48
CA ASP A 442 2.57 -30.99 -12.35
C ASP A 442 1.68 -29.75 -12.40
N GLY A 443 1.29 -29.25 -11.23
CA GLY A 443 0.59 -27.97 -11.10
C GLY A 443 1.51 -26.78 -11.37
N GLY A 444 0.96 -25.72 -11.94
CA GLY A 444 1.67 -24.48 -12.21
C GLY A 444 1.97 -23.70 -10.94
N ARG A 445 3.11 -23.01 -10.88
CA ARG A 445 3.43 -22.11 -9.75
C ARG A 445 2.55 -20.85 -9.79
N GLY A 446 2.13 -20.36 -8.63
CA GLY A 446 1.51 -19.03 -8.51
C GLY A 446 2.50 -17.88 -8.80
N GLY A 447 1.97 -16.74 -9.21
CA GLY A 447 2.74 -15.50 -9.41
C GLY A 447 3.05 -14.79 -8.09
N ASP A 448 4.13 -14.03 -8.07
CA ASP A 448 4.48 -13.21 -6.90
C ASP A 448 3.57 -11.97 -6.82
N GLY A 449 3.26 -11.51 -5.61
CA GLY A 449 2.53 -10.26 -5.39
C GLY A 449 3.41 -9.04 -5.61
N GLY A 450 2.81 -7.95 -6.12
CA GLY A 450 3.48 -6.69 -6.38
C GLY A 450 3.81 -5.91 -5.10
N GLY A 451 4.90 -5.16 -5.11
CA GLY A 451 5.27 -4.26 -4.01
C GLY A 451 4.40 -3.00 -3.95
N THR A 452 4.45 -2.30 -2.82
CA THR A 452 3.77 -1.01 -2.65
C THR A 452 4.49 0.12 -3.38
N GLY A 453 3.75 1.20 -3.66
CA GLY A 453 4.37 2.51 -3.86
C GLY A 453 5.00 3.05 -2.57
N LEU A 454 5.72 4.16 -2.69
CA LEU A 454 6.26 4.92 -1.56
C LEU A 454 5.37 6.13 -1.26
N ALA A 455 4.99 6.37 -0.01
CA ALA A 455 4.37 7.63 0.42
C ALA A 455 5.35 8.49 1.23
N ASN A 456 5.24 9.82 1.12
CA ASN A 456 5.95 10.77 1.98
C ASN A 456 5.24 10.95 3.34
N THR A 457 5.95 11.51 4.33
CA THR A 457 5.78 11.58 5.80
C THR A 457 4.39 11.84 6.43
N SER A 458 3.32 12.09 5.67
CA SER A 458 1.95 12.27 6.21
C SER A 458 0.89 11.30 5.66
N GLY A 459 1.19 10.56 4.59
CA GLY A 459 0.26 9.64 3.94
C GLY A 459 0.26 8.21 4.50
N VAL A 460 -0.81 7.45 4.27
CA VAL A 460 -0.82 6.00 4.54
C VAL A 460 -0.12 5.29 3.39
N ASN A 461 0.89 4.47 3.72
CA ASN A 461 1.54 3.63 2.71
C ASN A 461 0.60 2.52 2.24
N GLY A 462 0.74 2.12 0.99
CA GLY A 462 -0.07 1.08 0.37
C GLY A 462 0.24 -0.28 0.96
N ASN A 463 -0.57 -1.28 0.64
CA ASN A 463 -0.35 -2.68 1.01
C ASN A 463 0.32 -3.46 -0.11
N GLY A 464 1.19 -4.40 0.26
CA GLY A 464 1.78 -5.34 -0.69
C GLY A 464 0.72 -6.31 -1.22
N GLY A 465 0.83 -6.71 -2.49
CA GLY A 465 -0.07 -7.69 -3.09
C GLY A 465 0.17 -9.09 -2.54
N ASN A 466 -0.86 -9.93 -2.45
CA ASN A 466 -0.69 -11.33 -2.06
C ASN A 466 -0.06 -12.14 -3.20
N GLY A 467 0.70 -13.18 -2.87
CA GLY A 467 1.15 -14.17 -3.83
C GLY A 467 -0.01 -15.06 -4.31
N GLY A 468 0.01 -15.46 -5.57
CA GLY A 468 -0.97 -16.38 -6.15
C GLY A 468 -0.79 -17.81 -5.62
N ASN A 469 -1.87 -18.58 -5.56
CA ASN A 469 -1.80 -19.99 -5.18
C ASN A 469 -1.12 -20.81 -6.28
N GLY A 470 -0.45 -21.89 -5.90
CA GLY A 470 -0.02 -22.90 -6.85
C GLY A 470 -1.20 -23.75 -7.32
N GLY A 471 -1.21 -24.10 -8.60
CA GLY A 471 -2.21 -24.97 -9.19
C GLY A 471 -2.06 -26.42 -8.73
N ASN A 472 -3.13 -27.19 -8.84
CA ASN A 472 -3.10 -28.59 -8.46
C ASN A 472 -2.42 -29.43 -9.56
N GLY A 473 -1.51 -30.32 -9.18
CA GLY A 473 -1.05 -31.42 -10.02
C GLY A 473 -2.07 -32.56 -10.03
N ALA A 474 -1.81 -33.56 -10.87
CA ALA A 474 -2.75 -34.65 -11.10
C ALA A 474 -3.08 -35.38 -9.80
N ALA A 475 -4.37 -35.66 -9.57
CA ALA A 475 -4.82 -36.41 -8.40
C ALA A 475 -4.80 -37.93 -8.63
N ASP A 476 -4.64 -38.39 -9.87
CA ASP A 476 -4.58 -39.80 -10.23
C ASP A 476 -3.31 -40.47 -9.67
N GLN A 477 -3.49 -41.59 -8.96
CA GLN A 477 -2.40 -42.35 -8.38
C GLN A 477 -1.50 -43.00 -9.44
N SER A 478 -1.97 -43.16 -10.68
CA SER A 478 -1.14 -43.70 -11.76
C SER A 478 -0.07 -42.70 -12.25
N ILE A 479 -0.30 -41.41 -12.01
CA ILE A 479 0.54 -40.30 -12.47
C ILE A 479 1.36 -39.81 -11.30
N LYS A 480 2.66 -39.61 -11.49
CA LYS A 480 3.53 -39.04 -10.47
C LYS A 480 3.55 -37.52 -10.63
N ALA A 481 2.71 -36.81 -9.89
CA ALA A 481 2.53 -35.37 -10.02
C ALA A 481 2.79 -34.60 -8.73
N THR A 482 3.31 -33.39 -8.88
CA THR A 482 3.56 -32.43 -7.81
C THR A 482 2.63 -31.24 -7.97
N GLY A 483 2.04 -30.77 -6.87
CA GLY A 483 1.31 -29.50 -6.87
C GLY A 483 2.24 -28.31 -7.09
N GLY A 484 1.74 -27.26 -7.71
CA GLY A 484 2.49 -26.03 -7.92
C GLY A 484 2.80 -25.32 -6.61
N ALA A 485 3.95 -24.65 -6.52
CA ALA A 485 4.24 -23.82 -5.35
C ALA A 485 3.42 -22.52 -5.38
N GLY A 486 3.06 -21.99 -4.21
CA GLY A 486 2.50 -20.64 -4.09
C GLY A 486 3.54 -19.57 -4.40
N GLY A 487 3.07 -18.42 -4.88
CA GLY A 487 3.88 -17.22 -5.07
C GLY A 487 4.14 -16.48 -3.77
N ASN A 488 5.20 -15.68 -3.71
CA ASN A 488 5.52 -14.88 -2.53
C ASN A 488 4.62 -13.65 -2.44
N GLY A 489 4.36 -13.18 -1.23
CA GLY A 489 3.70 -11.90 -1.01
C GLY A 489 4.61 -10.71 -1.29
N GLY A 490 4.03 -9.62 -1.79
CA GLY A 490 4.71 -8.36 -2.06
C GLY A 490 5.10 -7.63 -0.78
N GLY A 491 6.28 -7.01 -0.78
CA GLY A 491 6.76 -6.21 0.35
C GLY A 491 6.01 -4.88 0.48
N ALA A 492 5.96 -4.36 1.70
CA ALA A 492 5.40 -3.06 2.00
C ALA A 492 6.43 -2.09 2.58
N ASN A 493 6.19 -0.79 2.40
CA ASN A 493 7.08 0.25 2.91
C ASN A 493 6.40 1.11 3.99
N PHE A 494 7.22 1.63 4.91
CA PHE A 494 6.88 2.69 5.88
C PHE A 494 5.51 2.59 6.59
N GLY A 495 5.07 1.39 7.00
CA GLY A 495 3.80 1.23 7.74
C GLY A 495 2.68 0.50 7.01
N GLY A 496 2.85 0.18 5.72
CA GLY A 496 1.91 -0.67 4.98
C GLY A 496 1.97 -2.15 5.43
N VAL A 497 0.87 -2.87 5.26
CA VAL A 497 0.81 -4.32 5.51
C VAL A 497 1.38 -5.06 4.30
N SER A 498 2.33 -5.96 4.52
CA SER A 498 2.90 -6.77 3.44
C SER A 498 1.96 -7.89 3.00
N GLY A 499 2.07 -8.30 1.75
CA GLY A 499 1.22 -9.35 1.19
C GLY A 499 1.51 -10.73 1.79
N ASN A 500 0.48 -11.57 1.89
CA ASN A 500 0.64 -12.97 2.29
C ASN A 500 1.21 -13.80 1.13
N GLY A 501 1.95 -14.86 1.44
CA GLY A 501 2.33 -15.87 0.46
C GLY A 501 1.14 -16.73 0.04
N GLY A 502 1.12 -17.16 -1.22
CA GLY A 502 0.09 -18.04 -1.76
C GLY A 502 0.23 -19.48 -1.25
N ASN A 503 -0.86 -20.23 -1.24
CA ASN A 503 -0.83 -21.63 -0.85
C ASN A 503 -0.24 -22.51 -1.96
N GLY A 504 0.42 -23.61 -1.60
CA GLY A 504 0.82 -24.64 -2.56
C GLY A 504 -0.37 -25.51 -3.00
N GLY A 505 -0.35 -25.95 -4.26
CA GLY A 505 -1.36 -26.83 -4.82
C GLY A 505 -1.20 -28.29 -4.39
N THR A 506 -2.24 -29.10 -4.55
CA THR A 506 -2.19 -30.54 -4.25
C THR A 506 -1.51 -31.33 -5.35
N GLY A 507 -1.01 -32.53 -5.08
CA GLY A 507 -0.55 -33.47 -6.11
C GLY A 507 -0.65 -34.93 -5.69
N SER A 508 -0.53 -35.88 -6.61
CA SER A 508 -0.55 -37.31 -6.27
C SER A 508 0.70 -37.73 -5.52
N TYR A 509 1.88 -37.32 -5.98
CA TYR A 509 3.16 -37.66 -5.37
C TYR A 509 3.56 -36.65 -4.29
N ALA A 510 3.44 -35.36 -4.59
CA ALA A 510 3.81 -34.32 -3.65
C ALA A 510 2.88 -33.11 -3.72
N GLY A 511 2.64 -32.47 -2.59
CA GLY A 511 2.04 -31.13 -2.57
C GLY A 511 3.08 -30.06 -2.89
N GLY A 512 2.63 -28.92 -3.42
CA GLY A 512 3.47 -27.76 -3.65
C GLY A 512 3.80 -27.04 -2.34
N ASN A 513 4.93 -26.34 -2.29
CA ASN A 513 5.28 -25.52 -1.13
C ASN A 513 4.43 -24.24 -1.10
N GLY A 514 4.09 -23.75 0.09
CA GLY A 514 3.52 -22.42 0.27
C GLY A 514 4.56 -21.33 -0.04
N GLY A 515 4.10 -20.19 -0.53
CA GLY A 515 4.93 -19.01 -0.78
C GLY A 515 5.26 -18.27 0.51
N ASN A 516 6.35 -17.52 0.51
CA ASN A 516 6.73 -16.72 1.68
C ASN A 516 5.87 -15.45 1.77
N GLY A 517 5.60 -14.98 2.99
CA GLY A 517 4.99 -13.67 3.20
C GLY A 517 5.98 -12.53 2.91
N GLY A 518 5.45 -11.40 2.45
CA GLY A 518 6.24 -10.20 2.16
C GLY A 518 6.82 -9.57 3.45
N GLY A 519 8.02 -9.01 3.36
CA GLY A 519 8.61 -8.22 4.45
C GLY A 519 8.18 -6.76 4.38
N SER A 520 8.14 -6.10 5.54
CA SER A 520 7.84 -4.68 5.64
C SER A 520 9.06 -3.84 6.03
N SER A 521 9.03 -2.55 5.71
CA SER A 521 9.89 -1.51 6.30
C SER A 521 9.06 -0.51 7.13
N GLY A 522 9.67 0.17 8.11
CA GLY A 522 8.96 1.09 8.99
C GLY A 522 7.96 0.39 9.94
N ALA A 523 6.79 0.96 10.22
CA ALA A 523 5.86 0.42 11.22
C ALA A 523 4.94 -0.71 10.72
N GLY A 524 5.23 -1.29 9.55
CA GLY A 524 4.29 -2.17 8.86
C GLY A 524 4.46 -3.65 9.20
N ASP A 525 3.36 -4.40 9.18
CA ASP A 525 3.36 -5.83 9.50
C ASP A 525 3.95 -6.67 8.34
N GLY A 526 4.66 -7.73 8.71
CA GLY A 526 5.09 -8.77 7.80
C GLY A 526 3.92 -9.67 7.39
N GLY A 527 3.91 -10.12 6.13
CA GLY A 527 2.87 -10.98 5.61
C GLY A 527 2.99 -12.41 6.13
N ASN A 528 1.88 -13.14 6.21
CA ASN A 528 1.91 -14.56 6.58
C ASN A 528 2.45 -15.42 5.42
N GLY A 529 3.14 -16.50 5.75
CA GLY A 529 3.50 -17.53 4.78
C GLY A 529 2.29 -18.37 4.37
N GLY A 530 2.26 -18.80 3.11
CA GLY A 530 1.20 -19.66 2.58
C GLY A 530 1.32 -21.10 3.07
N ALA A 531 0.20 -21.82 3.12
CA ALA A 531 0.21 -23.24 3.49
C ALA A 531 0.82 -24.11 2.37
N GLY A 532 1.47 -25.21 2.74
CA GLY A 532 1.87 -26.24 1.80
C GLY A 532 0.67 -27.06 1.32
N GLY A 533 0.72 -27.52 0.07
CA GLY A 533 -0.31 -28.35 -0.53
C GLY A 533 -0.28 -29.80 -0.03
N ALA A 534 -1.40 -30.49 -0.12
CA ALA A 534 -1.49 -31.89 0.29
C ALA A 534 -1.06 -32.86 -0.83
N ALA A 535 -0.66 -34.07 -0.44
CA ALA A 535 -0.47 -35.19 -1.36
C ALA A 535 -1.57 -36.26 -1.23
N SER A 536 -2.12 -36.73 -2.35
CA SER A 536 -3.19 -37.75 -2.38
C SER A 536 -2.68 -39.19 -2.42
N GLY A 537 -1.46 -39.42 -2.92
CA GLY A 537 -0.78 -40.71 -2.98
C GLY A 537 -0.55 -41.21 -4.41
N TRP A 538 0.70 -41.35 -4.83
CA TRP A 538 1.12 -41.96 -6.09
C TRP A 538 1.47 -43.43 -5.89
N LYS A 539 1.03 -44.29 -6.80
CA LYS A 539 1.31 -45.72 -6.76
C LYS A 539 2.62 -46.03 -7.49
N ASP A 540 3.63 -46.44 -6.73
CA ASP A 540 4.92 -46.91 -7.25
C ASP A 540 4.77 -48.29 -7.89
N VAL A 541 4.32 -48.35 -9.14
CA VAL A 541 4.05 -49.61 -9.85
C VAL A 541 5.31 -50.42 -10.15
N ASN A 542 6.46 -49.76 -10.33
CA ASN A 542 7.72 -50.40 -10.72
C ASN A 542 8.59 -50.77 -9.51
N GLY A 543 8.35 -50.14 -8.37
CA GLY A 543 9.17 -50.28 -7.18
C GLY A 543 10.47 -49.48 -7.27
N ASP A 544 10.39 -48.28 -7.85
CA ASP A 544 11.56 -47.42 -8.09
C ASP A 544 12.04 -46.77 -6.78
N GLN A 545 11.12 -46.44 -5.87
CA GLN A 545 11.40 -45.80 -4.58
C GLN A 545 11.04 -46.68 -3.39
N PHE A 546 9.98 -47.48 -3.53
CA PHE A 546 9.45 -48.37 -2.50
C PHE A 546 9.24 -49.77 -3.08
N ALA A 547 8.69 -50.68 -2.28
CA ALA A 547 8.21 -51.95 -2.83
C ALA A 547 7.12 -51.70 -3.87
N ALA A 548 7.16 -52.42 -4.99
CA ALA A 548 6.19 -52.28 -6.08
C ALA A 548 4.74 -52.40 -5.56
N GLY A 549 3.89 -51.47 -5.97
CA GLY A 549 2.50 -51.33 -5.55
C GLY A 549 2.27 -50.41 -4.34
N THR A 550 3.32 -49.88 -3.71
CA THR A 550 3.19 -48.93 -2.59
C THR A 550 2.54 -47.63 -3.05
N VAL A 551 1.54 -47.14 -2.32
CA VAL A 551 0.95 -45.81 -2.55
C VAL A 551 1.62 -44.82 -1.60
N PHE A 552 2.38 -43.87 -2.15
CA PHE A 552 3.22 -42.94 -1.41
C PHE A 552 2.91 -41.48 -1.74
N GLY A 553 2.99 -40.58 -0.75
CA GLY A 553 2.97 -39.15 -1.03
C GLY A 553 3.54 -38.27 0.08
N MET A 554 3.97 -37.06 -0.29
CA MET A 554 4.55 -36.07 0.64
C MET A 554 3.82 -34.73 0.58
N GLY A 555 3.36 -34.22 1.71
CA GLY A 555 2.84 -32.86 1.77
C GLY A 555 3.92 -31.80 1.48
N GLY A 556 3.53 -30.68 0.89
CA GLY A 556 4.42 -29.55 0.66
C GLY A 556 4.74 -28.80 1.96
N ASN A 557 5.86 -28.10 2.01
CA ASN A 557 6.22 -27.29 3.17
C ASN A 557 5.42 -25.98 3.19
N GLY A 558 5.11 -25.47 4.38
CA GLY A 558 4.58 -24.12 4.54
C GLY A 558 5.62 -23.05 4.27
N GLY A 559 5.17 -21.90 3.76
CA GLY A 559 6.04 -20.75 3.51
C GLY A 559 6.42 -20.01 4.80
N ALA A 560 7.54 -19.31 4.80
CA ALA A 560 7.94 -18.49 5.93
C ALA A 560 7.10 -17.21 6.03
N GLY A 561 6.84 -16.75 7.24
CA GLY A 561 6.27 -15.43 7.48
C GLY A 561 7.30 -14.32 7.23
N GLY A 562 6.83 -13.18 6.73
CA GLY A 562 7.65 -12.01 6.47
C GLY A 562 8.02 -11.26 7.74
N ALA A 563 9.15 -10.55 7.72
CA ALA A 563 9.57 -9.72 8.85
C ALA A 563 8.71 -8.45 8.95
N GLY A 564 8.35 -8.07 10.18
CA GLY A 564 7.80 -6.77 10.49
C GLY A 564 8.84 -5.66 10.34
N GLY A 565 8.41 -4.49 9.91
CA GLY A 565 9.32 -3.38 9.66
C GLY A 565 9.93 -2.82 10.94
N SER A 566 11.16 -2.31 10.84
CA SER A 566 11.81 -1.57 11.93
C SER A 566 11.78 -0.06 11.65
N ASN A 567 11.53 0.76 12.68
CA ASN A 567 11.48 2.23 12.55
C ASN A 567 12.84 2.91 12.86
N GLY A 568 13.15 3.98 12.14
CA GLY A 568 14.35 4.81 12.31
C GLY A 568 14.11 6.30 12.64
N GLY A 569 12.88 6.79 12.88
CA GLY A 569 12.74 8.20 13.29
C GLY A 569 11.35 8.86 13.45
N TYR A 570 10.25 8.26 12.99
CA TYR A 570 8.96 8.99 12.87
C TYR A 570 7.91 8.71 13.96
N GLY A 571 8.32 8.23 15.14
CA GLY A 571 7.42 8.11 16.29
C GLY A 571 6.29 7.08 16.14
N GLN A 572 6.47 6.00 15.39
CA GLN A 572 5.58 4.83 15.32
C GLN A 572 6.28 3.58 15.90
N SER A 573 5.52 2.59 16.40
CA SER A 573 6.08 1.29 16.83
C SER A 573 6.63 0.51 15.62
N GLY A 574 7.41 -0.54 15.85
CA GLY A 574 7.71 -1.50 14.77
C GLY A 574 6.44 -2.22 14.28
N GLY A 575 6.57 -3.07 13.27
CA GLY A 575 5.47 -3.96 12.82
C GLY A 575 5.57 -5.39 13.35
N LEU A 576 4.47 -6.15 13.35
CA LEU A 576 4.45 -7.56 13.74
C LEU A 576 5.18 -8.43 12.72
N GLY A 577 5.83 -9.50 13.19
CA GLY A 577 6.29 -10.57 12.31
C GLY A 577 5.13 -11.42 11.79
N GLY A 578 5.15 -11.77 10.51
CA GLY A 578 4.13 -12.62 9.91
C GLY A 578 4.24 -14.07 10.39
N ASN A 579 3.13 -14.79 10.48
CA ASN A 579 3.13 -16.20 10.85
C ASN A 579 3.66 -17.07 9.71
N GLY A 580 4.33 -18.18 10.05
CA GLY A 580 4.67 -19.22 9.09
C GLY A 580 3.44 -20.03 8.67
N GLY A 581 3.42 -20.46 7.41
CA GLY A 581 2.34 -21.28 6.87
C GLY A 581 2.39 -22.72 7.37
N ALA A 582 1.23 -23.38 7.44
CA ALA A 582 1.18 -24.79 7.81
C ALA A 582 1.79 -25.69 6.72
N GLY A 583 2.44 -26.78 7.10
CA GLY A 583 2.83 -27.84 6.19
C GLY A 583 1.61 -28.61 5.69
N GLY A 584 1.65 -29.02 4.42
CA GLY A 584 0.61 -29.82 3.81
C GLY A 584 0.58 -31.26 4.33
N ASN A 585 -0.58 -31.89 4.30
CA ASN A 585 -0.70 -33.29 4.70
C ASN A 585 -0.15 -34.22 3.60
N GLY A 586 0.55 -35.27 3.99
CA GLY A 586 0.69 -36.45 3.16
C GLY A 586 -0.61 -37.29 3.17
N PRO A 587 -0.67 -38.38 2.39
CA PRO A 587 -1.75 -39.35 2.48
C PRO A 587 -1.94 -39.86 3.91
N THR A 588 -3.18 -39.82 4.42
CA THR A 588 -3.53 -40.30 5.77
C THR A 588 -4.42 -41.53 5.75
N ALA A 589 -4.83 -41.98 4.57
CA ALA A 589 -5.73 -43.13 4.40
C ALA A 589 -5.02 -44.46 4.71
N ASN A 590 -5.80 -45.44 5.16
CA ASN A 590 -5.28 -46.75 5.52
C ASN A 590 -4.70 -47.47 4.28
N GLY A 591 -3.50 -48.06 4.42
CA GLY A 591 -2.79 -48.71 3.30
C GLY A 591 -2.00 -47.76 2.39
N THR A 592 -1.91 -46.47 2.74
CA THR A 592 -1.02 -45.50 2.09
C THR A 592 0.18 -45.17 2.97
N VAL A 593 1.24 -44.66 2.37
CA VAL A 593 2.48 -44.26 3.00
C VAL A 593 2.66 -42.75 2.83
N GLY A 594 2.32 -41.98 3.86
CA GLY A 594 2.32 -40.52 3.79
C GLY A 594 3.32 -39.86 4.72
N VAL A 595 3.96 -38.82 4.19
CA VAL A 595 4.85 -37.90 4.91
C VAL A 595 4.19 -36.52 4.92
N GLY A 596 4.02 -35.94 6.11
CA GLY A 596 3.58 -34.55 6.22
C GLY A 596 4.68 -33.56 5.87
N GLY A 597 4.31 -32.42 5.27
CA GLY A 597 5.22 -31.32 5.01
C GLY A 597 5.56 -30.54 6.29
N ASN A 598 6.72 -29.87 6.31
CA ASN A 598 7.10 -29.06 7.47
C ASN A 598 6.34 -27.73 7.50
N GLY A 599 6.07 -27.20 8.69
CA GLY A 599 5.56 -25.85 8.87
C GLY A 599 6.63 -24.80 8.57
N GLY A 600 6.20 -23.65 8.07
CA GLY A 600 7.06 -22.51 7.80
C GLY A 600 7.47 -21.77 9.08
N ASN A 601 8.61 -21.10 9.05
CA ASN A 601 9.06 -20.29 10.20
C ASN A 601 8.26 -18.98 10.28
N GLY A 602 8.03 -18.49 11.50
CA GLY A 602 7.51 -17.15 11.72
C GLY A 602 8.54 -16.06 11.43
N GLY A 603 8.08 -14.91 10.97
CA GLY A 603 8.90 -13.73 10.69
C GLY A 603 9.30 -12.99 11.96
N ALA A 604 10.43 -12.27 11.90
CA ALA A 604 10.85 -11.45 13.04
C ALA A 604 9.93 -10.25 13.24
N GLY A 605 9.72 -9.86 14.49
CA GLY A 605 9.04 -8.62 14.85
C GLY A 605 9.92 -7.40 14.62
N GLY A 606 9.27 -6.28 14.33
CA GLY A 606 9.88 -5.01 14.01
C GLY A 606 10.50 -4.30 15.20
N GLY A 607 11.72 -3.80 15.04
CA GLY A 607 12.38 -2.97 16.04
C GLY A 607 11.85 -1.54 16.10
N ALA A 608 11.97 -0.91 17.26
CA ALA A 608 11.54 0.46 17.49
C ALA A 608 12.65 1.34 18.06
N VAL A 609 12.58 2.63 17.74
CA VAL A 609 13.45 3.70 18.28
C VAL A 609 12.59 4.70 19.07
N THR A 610 13.25 5.61 19.81
CA THR A 610 12.62 6.76 20.50
C THR A 610 11.53 6.43 21.54
N GLY A 611 11.68 5.30 22.25
CA GLY A 611 10.82 4.97 23.40
C GLY A 611 9.50 4.27 23.03
N LYS A 612 9.43 3.68 21.84
CA LYS A 612 8.31 2.86 21.37
C LYS A 612 8.61 1.37 21.53
N ASP A 613 7.56 0.55 21.52
CA ASP A 613 7.67 -0.89 21.72
C ASP A 613 8.20 -1.59 20.46
N GLY A 614 9.11 -2.52 20.68
CA GLY A 614 9.39 -3.56 19.69
C GLY A 614 8.21 -4.53 19.65
N LEU A 615 7.85 -5.01 18.46
CA LEU A 615 6.68 -5.87 18.31
C LEU A 615 7.03 -7.36 18.25
N ALA A 616 6.02 -8.20 18.49
CA ALA A 616 6.21 -9.63 18.58
C ALA A 616 6.66 -10.27 17.25
N GLY A 617 7.46 -11.33 17.36
CA GLY A 617 7.73 -12.22 16.25
C GLY A 617 6.52 -13.09 15.90
N GLY A 618 6.41 -13.47 14.63
CA GLY A 618 5.33 -14.34 14.16
C GLY A 618 5.49 -15.77 14.65
N ASN A 619 4.38 -16.51 14.75
CA ASN A 619 4.39 -17.91 15.14
C ASN A 619 4.88 -18.80 13.99
N GLY A 620 5.53 -19.91 14.31
CA GLY A 620 5.83 -20.96 13.36
C GLY A 620 4.57 -21.73 12.95
N GLY A 621 4.50 -22.17 11.69
CA GLY A 621 3.40 -22.96 11.16
C GLY A 621 3.42 -24.40 11.69
N ALA A 622 2.25 -25.02 11.79
CA ALA A 622 2.17 -26.44 12.16
C ALA A 622 2.73 -27.33 11.03
N GLY A 623 3.33 -28.47 11.39
CA GLY A 623 3.67 -29.53 10.45
C GLY A 623 2.44 -30.29 9.98
N GLY A 624 2.46 -30.78 8.75
CA GLY A 624 1.40 -31.57 8.17
C GLY A 624 1.36 -33.00 8.73
N ASN A 625 0.18 -33.62 8.68
CA ASN A 625 0.00 -35.01 9.09
C ASN A 625 0.42 -35.97 7.96
N GLY A 626 0.77 -37.21 8.30
CA GLY A 626 0.94 -38.29 7.33
C GLY A 626 0.61 -39.63 7.95
N SER A 627 0.29 -40.63 7.12
CA SER A 627 0.01 -41.98 7.63
C SER A 627 1.24 -42.64 8.25
N ALA A 628 2.44 -42.30 7.79
CA ALA A 628 3.69 -42.90 8.26
C ALA A 628 4.58 -41.92 9.02
N SER A 629 4.70 -40.68 8.53
CA SER A 629 5.38 -39.63 9.27
C SER A 629 4.66 -38.29 9.21
N GLY A 630 4.73 -37.57 10.32
CA GLY A 630 4.30 -36.17 10.39
C GLY A 630 5.45 -35.22 10.09
N GLY A 631 5.14 -34.05 9.54
CA GLY A 631 6.11 -32.99 9.31
C GLY A 631 6.44 -32.22 10.58
N ASN A 632 7.61 -31.61 10.65
CA ASN A 632 7.99 -30.80 11.80
C ASN A 632 7.25 -29.45 11.81
N GLY A 633 6.98 -28.92 12.99
CA GLY A 633 6.51 -27.54 13.15
C GLY A 633 7.62 -26.54 12.83
N GLY A 634 7.23 -25.37 12.31
CA GLY A 634 8.14 -24.27 12.04
C GLY A 634 8.58 -23.55 13.31
N ASN A 635 9.72 -22.88 13.27
CA ASN A 635 10.20 -22.09 14.41
C ASN A 635 9.45 -20.75 14.50
N GLY A 636 9.24 -20.24 15.71
CA GLY A 636 8.75 -18.89 15.94
C GLY A 636 9.80 -17.82 15.62
N GLY A 637 9.35 -16.65 15.19
CA GLY A 637 10.20 -15.51 14.88
C GLY A 637 10.69 -14.78 16.12
N ALA A 638 11.84 -14.13 16.04
CA ALA A 638 12.34 -13.30 17.14
C ALA A 638 11.48 -12.04 17.34
N GLY A 639 11.35 -11.58 18.57
CA GLY A 639 10.70 -10.31 18.90
C GLY A 639 11.58 -9.11 18.58
N GLY A 640 10.92 -7.98 18.31
CA GLY A 640 11.56 -6.72 17.92
C GLY A 640 12.28 -6.05 19.08
N THR A 641 13.44 -5.47 18.80
CA THR A 641 14.23 -4.72 19.80
C THR A 641 13.66 -3.31 20.01
N ALA A 642 13.59 -2.83 21.26
CA ALA A 642 13.23 -1.46 21.61
C ALA A 642 14.47 -0.67 22.04
N THR A 643 14.77 0.40 21.30
CA THR A 643 15.90 1.30 21.57
C THR A 643 15.42 2.74 21.74
N THR A 644 16.22 3.58 22.39
CA THR A 644 15.92 5.01 22.58
C THR A 644 16.91 5.88 21.83
N GLY A 645 16.41 6.94 21.18
CA GLY A 645 17.24 8.03 20.67
C GLY A 645 17.60 8.99 21.80
N LEU A 646 18.75 9.68 21.68
CA LEU A 646 19.22 10.67 22.66
C LEU A 646 18.12 11.70 22.98
N GLY A 647 17.65 11.73 24.23
CA GLY A 647 16.71 12.74 24.74
C GLY A 647 15.21 12.39 24.67
N ALA A 648 14.82 11.18 24.24
CA ALA A 648 13.42 10.74 24.23
C ALA A 648 12.96 10.13 25.57
N ASN A 649 11.66 10.25 25.88
CA ASN A 649 11.06 9.65 27.07
C ASN A 649 11.16 8.11 27.02
N VAL A 650 11.58 7.50 28.13
CA VAL A 650 11.97 6.08 28.19
C VAL A 650 10.74 5.21 28.47
N THR A 651 10.07 4.71 27.41
CA THR A 651 8.85 3.89 27.57
C THR A 651 8.81 2.59 26.76
N GLY A 652 9.74 2.35 25.83
CA GLY A 652 9.59 1.25 24.87
C GLY A 652 9.95 -0.13 25.44
N VAL A 653 9.06 -1.11 25.30
CA VAL A 653 9.21 -2.52 25.73
C VAL A 653 9.75 -3.38 24.58
N GLY A 654 10.58 -4.37 24.87
CA GLY A 654 11.01 -5.35 23.87
C GLY A 654 9.85 -6.27 23.43
N GLY A 655 9.81 -6.66 22.16
CA GLY A 655 8.75 -7.53 21.65
C GLY A 655 8.95 -8.99 22.02
N ASP A 656 7.88 -9.75 22.21
CA ASP A 656 7.98 -11.19 22.53
C ASP A 656 8.42 -12.03 21.33
N GLY A 657 9.09 -13.14 21.59
CA GLY A 657 9.35 -14.17 20.59
C GLY A 657 8.07 -14.92 20.21
N GLY A 658 7.91 -15.23 18.92
CA GLY A 658 6.79 -16.03 18.43
C GLY A 658 6.86 -17.48 18.93
N ALA A 659 5.71 -18.13 19.04
CA ALA A 659 5.66 -19.54 19.41
C ALA A 659 6.12 -20.45 18.26
N GLY A 660 6.72 -21.58 18.59
CA GLY A 660 6.99 -22.65 17.63
C GLY A 660 5.71 -23.38 17.22
N GLY A 661 5.65 -23.84 15.97
CA GLY A 661 4.51 -24.60 15.45
C GLY A 661 4.47 -26.03 15.99
N ALA A 662 3.27 -26.61 16.06
CA ALA A 662 3.13 -28.01 16.44
C ALA A 662 3.68 -28.96 15.35
N GLY A 663 4.23 -30.09 15.74
CA GLY A 663 4.56 -31.19 14.83
C GLY A 663 3.31 -31.93 14.36
N GLY A 664 3.37 -32.45 13.14
CA GLY A 664 2.28 -33.22 12.53
C GLY A 664 2.17 -34.63 13.07
N ASN A 665 0.97 -35.20 13.02
CA ASN A 665 0.70 -36.54 13.50
C ASN A 665 1.14 -37.62 12.51
N SER A 666 1.51 -38.79 13.04
CA SER A 666 1.68 -40.03 12.28
C SER A 666 0.49 -40.98 12.49
N GLY A 667 -0.06 -41.50 11.40
CA GLY A 667 -1.10 -42.55 11.40
C GLY A 667 -0.62 -43.93 11.85
N GLY A 668 0.69 -44.12 12.10
CA GLY A 668 1.25 -45.36 12.62
C GLY A 668 1.66 -46.40 11.57
N VAL A 669 1.67 -46.03 10.29
CA VAL A 669 2.17 -46.89 9.21
C VAL A 669 3.70 -46.94 9.28
N ALA A 670 4.26 -48.14 9.42
CA ALA A 670 5.71 -48.31 9.39
C ALA A 670 6.26 -47.99 7.99
N MET A 671 7.37 -47.25 7.93
CA MET A 671 7.98 -46.92 6.65
C MET A 671 8.55 -48.19 5.99
N PRO A 672 8.15 -48.52 4.74
CA PRO A 672 8.79 -49.60 4.01
C PRO A 672 10.24 -49.25 3.71
N THR A 673 11.07 -50.28 3.44
CA THR A 673 12.41 -50.07 2.87
C THR A 673 12.29 -49.21 1.62
N ASN A 674 13.07 -48.16 1.57
CA ASN A 674 12.98 -47.15 0.53
C ASN A 674 14.37 -46.62 0.16
N THR A 675 14.47 -46.06 -1.05
CA THR A 675 15.70 -45.45 -1.56
C THR A 675 15.89 -43.99 -1.15
N LEU A 676 14.90 -43.42 -0.46
CA LEU A 676 14.86 -42.01 -0.05
C LEU A 676 15.46 -41.76 1.34
N GLY A 677 15.79 -42.83 2.08
CA GLY A 677 16.32 -42.73 3.45
C GLY A 677 15.28 -42.29 4.49
N LEU A 678 13.99 -42.43 4.18
CA LEU A 678 12.90 -42.01 5.05
C LEU A 678 12.62 -43.05 6.14
N THR A 679 12.13 -42.57 7.29
CA THR A 679 11.74 -43.38 8.46
C THR A 679 10.40 -42.90 9.00
N SER A 680 9.63 -43.78 9.65
CA SER A 680 8.36 -43.41 10.28
C SER A 680 8.57 -42.80 11.66
N HIS A 681 8.08 -41.59 11.87
CA HIS A 681 8.01 -40.88 13.15
C HIS A 681 6.91 -39.81 13.07
N ALA A 682 6.28 -39.43 14.18
CA ALA A 682 5.51 -38.18 14.17
C ALA A 682 6.46 -36.96 14.10
N GLY A 683 5.92 -35.79 13.76
CA GLY A 683 6.70 -34.59 13.57
C GLY A 683 7.11 -33.95 14.89
N ASN A 684 8.31 -33.35 14.95
CA ASN A 684 8.72 -32.58 16.13
C ASN A 684 8.06 -31.21 16.14
N GLY A 685 7.84 -30.64 17.32
CA GLY A 685 7.44 -29.25 17.47
C GLY A 685 8.58 -28.29 17.13
N GLY A 686 8.24 -27.13 16.59
CA GLY A 686 9.20 -26.06 16.29
C GLY A 686 9.66 -25.33 17.54
N ASN A 687 10.83 -24.70 17.48
CA ASN A 687 11.35 -23.92 18.60
C ASN A 687 10.64 -22.56 18.70
N GLY A 688 10.49 -22.03 19.90
CA GLY A 688 10.05 -20.66 20.13
C GLY A 688 11.12 -19.64 19.75
N GLY A 689 10.69 -18.46 19.32
CA GLY A 689 11.55 -17.34 18.97
C GLY A 689 12.14 -16.64 20.20
N ALA A 690 13.27 -15.96 20.05
CA ALA A 690 13.86 -15.19 21.14
C ALA A 690 13.07 -13.89 21.39
N GLY A 691 12.98 -13.46 22.65
CA GLY A 691 12.45 -12.16 23.03
C GLY A 691 13.36 -11.00 22.63
N GLY A 692 12.75 -9.86 22.33
CA GLY A 692 13.41 -8.63 21.93
C GLY A 692 14.09 -7.93 23.12
N MET A 693 15.25 -7.32 22.86
CA MET A 693 15.92 -6.49 23.86
C MET A 693 15.16 -5.19 24.10
N ALA A 694 15.28 -4.62 25.29
CA ALA A 694 14.87 -3.23 25.57
C ALA A 694 16.06 -2.46 26.15
N GLN A 695 16.34 -1.24 25.67
CA GLN A 695 17.53 -0.51 26.09
C GLN A 695 17.44 0.06 27.51
N PHE A 696 16.26 0.52 27.93
CA PHE A 696 16.02 1.14 29.24
C PHE A 696 14.62 0.80 29.77
N ASN A 697 14.09 -0.37 29.43
CA ASN A 697 12.78 -0.84 29.91
C ASN A 697 12.75 -2.38 29.99
N THR A 698 11.57 -2.93 30.26
CA THR A 698 11.30 -4.36 30.23
C THR A 698 11.54 -4.93 28.82
N PRO A 699 12.35 -6.01 28.70
CA PRO A 699 12.52 -6.74 27.46
C PRO A 699 11.34 -7.66 27.17
N GLY A 700 11.31 -8.23 25.96
CA GLY A 700 10.33 -9.24 25.60
C GLY A 700 10.71 -10.64 26.09
N ASP A 701 9.70 -11.48 26.24
CA ASP A 701 9.86 -12.87 26.67
C ASP A 701 10.17 -13.78 25.48
N GLY A 702 10.80 -14.92 25.74
CA GLY A 702 11.00 -15.97 24.75
C GLY A 702 9.70 -16.68 24.41
N GLY A 703 9.50 -17.00 23.13
CA GLY A 703 8.33 -17.74 22.67
C GLY A 703 8.31 -19.18 23.17
N ALA A 704 7.13 -19.76 23.31
CA ALA A 704 6.99 -21.16 23.68
C ALA A 704 7.40 -22.09 22.53
N GLY A 705 7.98 -23.25 22.85
CA GLY A 705 8.19 -24.33 21.88
C GLY A 705 6.86 -25.02 21.50
N GLY A 706 6.77 -25.47 20.26
CA GLY A 706 5.61 -26.19 19.75
C GLY A 706 5.50 -27.60 20.30
N ALA A 707 4.29 -28.13 20.38
CA ALA A 707 4.07 -29.53 20.79
C ALA A 707 4.57 -30.50 19.71
N GLY A 708 5.07 -31.67 20.12
CA GLY A 708 5.34 -32.78 19.21
C GLY A 708 4.06 -33.46 18.73
N GLY A 709 4.11 -34.03 17.54
CA GLY A 709 2.98 -34.72 16.92
C GLY A 709 2.70 -36.08 17.57
N ASN A 710 1.43 -36.48 17.54
CA ASN A 710 1.00 -37.77 18.08
C ASN A 710 1.27 -38.91 17.09
N ALA A 711 1.46 -40.12 17.61
CA ALA A 711 1.67 -41.31 16.82
C ALA A 711 0.68 -42.44 17.19
N SER A 712 0.25 -43.19 16.18
CA SER A 712 -0.51 -44.42 16.32
C SER A 712 0.39 -45.64 16.05
N GLY A 713 -0.09 -46.85 16.36
CA GLY A 713 0.66 -48.09 16.10
C GLY A 713 2.02 -48.11 16.82
N SER A 714 3.02 -48.70 16.19
CA SER A 714 4.39 -48.84 16.73
C SER A 714 5.31 -47.67 16.38
N VAL A 715 4.77 -46.55 15.88
CA VAL A 715 5.56 -45.38 15.49
C VAL A 715 5.77 -44.48 16.70
N ASP A 716 6.96 -43.92 16.81
CA ASP A 716 7.30 -42.99 17.89
C ASP A 716 6.63 -41.63 17.69
N ALA A 717 6.21 -41.03 18.79
CA ALA A 717 5.66 -39.69 18.79
C ALA A 717 6.76 -38.62 18.70
N GLY A 718 6.38 -37.42 18.28
CA GLY A 718 7.30 -36.33 18.04
C GLY A 718 7.73 -35.65 19.32
N ASN A 719 8.95 -35.13 19.34
CA ASN A 719 9.45 -34.36 20.47
C ASN A 719 8.85 -32.95 20.47
N GLY A 720 8.67 -32.37 21.65
CA GLY A 720 8.34 -30.96 21.80
C GLY A 720 9.52 -30.07 21.42
N GLY A 721 9.22 -28.90 20.86
CA GLY A 721 10.20 -27.89 20.51
C GLY A 721 10.73 -27.15 21.74
N ASN A 722 11.92 -26.57 21.64
CA ASN A 722 12.50 -25.81 22.76
C ASN A 722 11.84 -24.43 22.87
N GLY A 723 11.74 -23.91 24.09
CA GLY A 723 11.38 -22.52 24.33
C GLY A 723 12.48 -21.56 23.90
N GLY A 724 12.08 -20.36 23.48
CA GLY A 724 12.99 -19.30 23.06
C GLY A 724 13.67 -18.60 24.25
N ALA A 725 14.81 -17.97 24.00
CA ALA A 725 15.49 -17.20 25.04
C ALA A 725 14.75 -15.88 25.35
N GLY A 726 14.76 -15.44 26.61
CA GLY A 726 14.25 -14.12 26.98
C GLY A 726 15.16 -12.98 26.52
N GLY A 727 14.59 -11.80 26.29
CA GLY A 727 15.32 -10.63 25.83
C GLY A 727 16.22 -10.02 26.91
N MET A 728 17.26 -9.29 26.49
CA MET A 728 18.15 -8.59 27.42
C MET A 728 17.48 -7.36 28.04
N GLY A 729 17.52 -7.27 29.37
CA GLY A 729 16.95 -6.17 30.14
C GLY A 729 17.66 -4.84 29.91
N GLY A 730 16.87 -3.76 29.96
CA GLY A 730 17.38 -2.41 29.80
C GLY A 730 18.27 -1.93 30.93
N SER A 731 19.18 -1.02 30.61
CA SER A 731 20.00 -0.34 31.62
C SER A 731 19.16 0.60 32.48
N GLY A 732 19.64 0.92 33.67
CA GLY A 732 19.08 1.97 34.51
C GLY A 732 19.47 3.35 34.00
N ASN A 733 18.67 4.35 34.37
CA ASN A 733 18.91 5.74 34.02
C ASN A 733 20.08 6.31 34.82
N ILE A 734 20.89 7.15 34.16
CA ILE A 734 21.97 7.89 34.80
C ILE A 734 21.37 8.95 35.72
N GLY A 735 21.93 9.09 36.92
CA GLY A 735 21.54 10.12 37.87
C GLY A 735 21.79 11.54 37.37
N SER A 736 20.98 12.50 37.84
CA SER A 736 21.06 13.90 37.41
C SER A 736 22.38 14.56 37.78
N SER A 737 22.85 15.51 36.96
CA SER A 737 24.06 16.30 37.23
C SER A 737 23.79 17.79 37.05
N PHE A 738 22.74 18.29 37.73
CA PHE A 738 22.26 19.66 37.58
C PHE A 738 23.24 20.69 38.18
N PRO A 739 23.31 21.91 37.61
CA PRO A 739 24.15 22.97 38.16
C PRO A 739 23.80 23.24 39.63
N LYS A 740 24.84 23.39 40.46
CA LYS A 740 24.72 23.72 41.89
C LYS A 740 23.97 22.67 42.74
N GLU A 741 23.87 21.45 42.25
CA GLU A 741 23.28 20.34 42.98
C GLU A 741 24.28 19.19 43.14
N ALA A 742 24.07 18.38 44.17
CA ALA A 742 24.71 17.08 44.29
C ALA A 742 24.26 16.18 43.11
N GLY A 743 25.09 15.21 42.75
CA GLY A 743 24.74 14.23 41.75
C GLY A 743 23.57 13.38 42.23
N GLY A 744 22.56 13.20 41.37
CA GLY A 744 21.48 12.24 41.62
C GLY A 744 21.99 10.80 41.55
N ASP A 745 21.33 9.89 42.26
CA ASP A 745 21.62 8.46 42.16
C ASP A 745 21.13 7.91 40.81
N GLY A 746 21.82 6.90 40.30
CA GLY A 746 21.32 6.12 39.15
C GLY A 746 20.07 5.31 39.52
N THR A 747 19.38 4.76 38.53
CA THR A 747 18.28 3.82 38.77
C THR A 747 18.70 2.37 38.53
N VAL A 748 18.00 1.42 39.15
CA VAL A 748 18.28 -0.02 38.99
C VAL A 748 18.08 -0.42 37.52
N GLY A 749 18.91 -1.35 37.04
CA GLY A 749 18.73 -1.98 35.73
C GLY A 749 17.46 -2.84 35.68
N TYR A 750 16.91 -3.03 34.49
CA TYR A 750 15.68 -3.82 34.31
C TYR A 750 15.98 -5.32 34.32
N THR A 751 15.01 -6.09 34.78
CA THR A 751 15.09 -7.56 34.76
C THR A 751 15.13 -8.08 33.33
N GLY A 752 15.94 -9.11 33.07
CA GLY A 752 15.92 -9.81 31.78
C GLY A 752 14.58 -10.51 31.51
N GLY A 753 14.24 -10.74 30.26
CA GLY A 753 12.99 -11.38 29.85
C GLY A 753 12.95 -12.84 30.29
N ALA A 754 11.76 -13.39 30.48
CA ALA A 754 11.61 -14.81 30.78
C ALA A 754 11.98 -15.67 29.56
N GLY A 755 12.59 -16.82 29.81
CA GLY A 755 12.72 -17.85 28.79
C GLY A 755 11.36 -18.50 28.50
N GLY A 756 11.10 -18.84 27.24
CA GLY A 756 9.87 -19.50 26.82
C GLY A 756 9.77 -20.93 27.36
N ALA A 757 8.55 -21.43 27.54
CA ALA A 757 8.34 -22.81 27.92
C ALA A 757 8.71 -23.77 26.78
N GLY A 758 9.27 -24.94 27.11
CA GLY A 758 9.42 -26.04 26.16
C GLY A 758 8.06 -26.66 25.80
N GLY A 759 7.92 -27.09 24.56
CA GLY A 759 6.72 -27.75 24.08
C GLY A 759 6.55 -29.16 24.64
N ALA A 760 5.32 -29.63 24.77
CA ALA A 760 5.06 -31.00 25.20
C ALA A 760 5.46 -32.01 24.11
N GLY A 761 5.95 -33.18 24.51
CA GLY A 761 6.11 -34.32 23.61
C GLY A 761 4.77 -34.93 23.21
N GLY A 762 4.70 -35.49 22.00
CA GLY A 762 3.49 -36.11 21.49
C GLY A 762 3.18 -37.46 22.14
N THR A 763 1.91 -37.87 22.10
CA THR A 763 1.49 -39.17 22.64
C THR A 763 1.63 -40.28 21.61
N ALA A 764 2.02 -41.48 22.05
CA ALA A 764 2.11 -42.68 21.22
C ALA A 764 1.13 -43.78 21.69
N GLN A 765 0.77 -44.70 20.79
CA GLN A 765 0.03 -45.90 21.17
C GLN A 765 0.98 -47.01 21.64
N ALA A 766 1.75 -47.60 20.73
CA ALA A 766 2.71 -48.67 21.04
C ALA A 766 4.17 -48.29 20.84
N GLY A 767 4.46 -47.22 20.08
CA GLY A 767 5.79 -46.60 20.02
C GLY A 767 6.10 -45.78 21.28
N ASP A 768 7.27 -45.17 21.32
CA ASP A 768 7.68 -44.33 22.45
C ASP A 768 7.01 -42.95 22.40
N GLY A 769 6.62 -42.44 23.57
CA GLY A 769 6.12 -41.09 23.73
C GLY A 769 7.24 -40.07 23.45
N GLY A 770 6.90 -38.93 22.87
CA GLY A 770 7.88 -37.92 22.52
C GLY A 770 8.49 -37.26 23.75
N ALA A 771 9.76 -36.88 23.70
CA ALA A 771 10.36 -36.09 24.77
C ALA A 771 9.77 -34.67 24.80
N GLY A 772 9.64 -34.10 25.99
CA GLY A 772 9.33 -32.69 26.16
C GLY A 772 10.50 -31.81 25.74
N GLY A 773 10.21 -30.66 25.14
CA GLY A 773 11.21 -29.68 24.74
C GLY A 773 11.85 -28.99 25.94
N LYS A 774 13.07 -28.47 25.78
CA LYS A 774 13.74 -27.73 26.85
C LYS A 774 13.09 -26.36 27.04
N GLY A 775 13.06 -25.88 28.27
CA GLY A 775 12.75 -24.48 28.54
C GLY A 775 13.84 -23.56 28.00
N GLY A 776 13.46 -22.38 27.55
CA GLY A 776 14.37 -21.34 27.08
C GLY A 776 15.14 -20.69 28.22
N THR A 777 16.32 -20.16 27.93
CA THR A 777 17.12 -19.44 28.92
C THR A 777 16.50 -18.08 29.24
N GLY A 778 16.53 -17.67 30.51
CA GLY A 778 16.17 -16.30 30.89
C GLY A 778 17.15 -15.28 30.32
N GLY A 779 16.65 -14.09 29.99
CA GLY A 779 17.45 -12.99 29.46
C GLY A 779 18.40 -12.40 30.50
N MET A 780 19.48 -11.77 30.04
CA MET A 780 20.40 -11.07 30.96
C MET A 780 19.72 -9.84 31.58
N GLY A 781 19.99 -9.58 32.86
CA GLY A 781 19.59 -8.33 33.51
C GLY A 781 20.36 -7.14 32.97
N GLY A 782 19.73 -5.97 32.94
CA GLY A 782 20.34 -4.77 32.42
C GLY A 782 21.31 -4.11 33.39
N THR A 783 22.20 -3.25 32.86
CA THR A 783 23.20 -2.59 33.70
C THR A 783 22.57 -1.55 34.63
N GLY A 784 23.08 -1.36 35.83
CA GLY A 784 22.62 -0.31 36.74
C GLY A 784 22.99 1.08 36.21
N GLY A 785 22.12 2.05 36.44
CA GLY A 785 22.38 3.44 36.08
C GLY A 785 23.58 4.01 36.83
N ALA A 786 24.43 4.75 36.13
CA ALA A 786 25.54 5.44 36.78
C ALA A 786 25.04 6.60 37.66
N GLY A 787 25.75 6.89 38.75
CA GLY A 787 25.50 8.08 39.55
C GLY A 787 25.88 9.37 38.82
N GLY A 788 25.11 10.43 39.06
CA GLY A 788 25.39 11.75 38.51
C GLY A 788 26.62 12.41 39.13
N ASN A 789 27.29 13.28 38.40
CA ASN A 789 28.43 14.03 38.94
C ASN A 789 27.92 15.18 39.82
N GLY A 790 28.52 15.33 41.00
CA GLY A 790 28.31 16.49 41.85
C GLY A 790 28.86 17.75 41.19
N ARG A 791 28.13 18.87 41.29
CA ARG A 791 28.57 20.18 40.77
C ARG A 791 29.17 21.03 41.87
N VAL A 792 29.21 22.34 41.68
CA VAL A 792 29.74 23.31 42.64
C VAL A 792 28.61 24.25 43.02
N ASP A 793 28.45 24.53 44.31
CA ASP A 793 27.45 25.48 44.81
C ASP A 793 27.87 26.94 44.61
N ASP A 794 27.01 27.87 45.04
CA ASP A 794 27.28 29.31 44.92
C ASP A 794 28.44 29.81 45.80
N ASP A 795 28.84 29.02 46.81
CA ASP A 795 29.94 29.33 47.71
C ASP A 795 31.28 28.73 47.23
N GLY A 796 31.28 28.03 46.09
CA GLY A 796 32.46 27.40 45.50
C GLY A 796 32.78 26.01 46.08
N ASN A 797 31.92 25.43 46.93
CA ASN A 797 32.10 24.07 47.44
C ASN A 797 31.72 23.05 46.36
N GLY A 798 32.55 22.02 46.23
CA GLY A 798 32.19 20.82 45.48
C GLY A 798 31.09 20.04 46.21
N LEU A 799 30.08 19.64 45.46
CA LEU A 799 28.95 18.84 45.94
C LEU A 799 29.20 17.36 45.68
N ASP A 800 28.53 16.51 46.44
CA ASP A 800 28.74 15.06 46.38
C ASP A 800 28.29 14.48 45.04
N GLY A 801 29.00 13.45 44.55
CA GLY A 801 28.56 12.64 43.42
C GLY A 801 27.48 11.66 43.85
N GLY A 802 26.56 11.36 42.93
CA GLY A 802 25.50 10.38 43.16
C GLY A 802 26.03 8.95 43.13
N ASN A 803 25.30 8.05 43.76
CA ASN A 803 25.63 6.63 43.79
C ASN A 803 25.24 5.96 42.48
N GLY A 804 26.06 4.99 42.05
CA GLY A 804 25.65 4.04 41.02
C GLY A 804 24.60 3.08 41.55
N ALA A 805 23.64 2.69 40.71
CA ALA A 805 22.58 1.77 41.10
C ALA A 805 22.93 0.32 40.82
N ALA A 806 22.17 -0.60 41.43
CA ALA A 806 22.32 -2.02 41.18
C ALA A 806 22.00 -2.41 39.73
N GLY A 807 22.67 -3.44 39.22
CA GLY A 807 22.26 -4.12 38.00
C GLY A 807 20.90 -4.80 38.16
N GLY A 808 20.16 -4.94 37.06
CA GLY A 808 18.90 -5.68 37.03
C GLY A 808 19.12 -7.17 37.23
N SER A 809 18.11 -7.88 37.74
CA SER A 809 18.18 -9.33 37.87
C SER A 809 18.14 -10.01 36.50
N GLY A 810 18.74 -11.19 36.39
CA GLY A 810 18.51 -12.06 35.24
C GLY A 810 17.06 -12.51 35.16
N GLY A 811 16.56 -12.74 33.95
CA GLY A 811 15.23 -13.28 33.70
C GLY A 811 15.11 -14.72 34.17
N VAL A 812 13.88 -15.16 34.45
CA VAL A 812 13.63 -16.56 34.82
C VAL A 812 13.80 -17.48 33.61
N GLY A 813 14.38 -18.65 33.82
CA GLY A 813 14.42 -19.71 32.82
C GLY A 813 13.03 -20.29 32.59
N GLY A 814 12.74 -20.67 31.35
CA GLY A 814 11.47 -21.26 30.96
C GLY A 814 11.30 -22.67 31.52
N ALA A 815 10.05 -23.08 31.75
CA ALA A 815 9.76 -24.45 32.16
C ALA A 815 10.08 -25.45 31.03
N GLY A 816 10.57 -26.63 31.38
CA GLY A 816 10.67 -27.74 30.44
C GLY A 816 9.30 -28.30 30.08
N GLY A 817 9.14 -28.75 28.84
CA GLY A 817 7.91 -29.34 28.36
C GLY A 817 7.66 -30.71 28.96
N ALA A 818 6.39 -31.09 29.13
CA ALA A 818 6.05 -32.43 29.58
C ALA A 818 6.44 -33.49 28.53
N GLY A 819 6.86 -34.66 28.98
CA GLY A 819 7.03 -35.83 28.12
C GLY A 819 5.67 -36.38 27.67
N GLY A 820 5.63 -36.90 26.46
CA GLY A 820 4.44 -37.53 25.88
C GLY A 820 4.16 -38.90 26.49
N THR A 821 2.90 -39.30 26.50
CA THR A 821 2.50 -40.60 27.08
C THR A 821 2.50 -41.71 26.03
N SER A 822 2.82 -42.94 26.42
CA SER A 822 2.62 -44.14 25.60
C SER A 822 1.68 -45.15 26.27
N VAL A 823 0.87 -45.87 25.50
CA VAL A 823 -0.02 -46.92 26.04
C VAL A 823 0.75 -48.19 26.34
N SER A 824 1.69 -48.58 25.48
CA SER A 824 2.51 -49.79 25.68
C SER A 824 4.00 -49.64 25.34
N GLY A 825 4.43 -48.50 24.80
CA GLY A 825 5.85 -48.14 24.67
C GLY A 825 6.35 -47.39 25.90
N ALA A 826 7.55 -46.82 25.84
CA ALA A 826 8.06 -45.96 26.92
C ALA A 826 7.37 -44.60 26.90
N ASP A 827 7.06 -44.05 28.08
CA ASP A 827 6.69 -42.64 28.20
C ASP A 827 7.89 -41.76 27.86
N GLY A 828 7.61 -40.63 27.21
CA GLY A 828 8.59 -39.62 26.90
C GLY A 828 9.17 -38.97 28.16
N THR A 829 10.45 -38.63 28.08
CA THR A 829 11.11 -37.87 29.14
C THR A 829 10.61 -36.43 29.17
N GLY A 830 10.45 -35.86 30.36
CA GLY A 830 10.22 -34.43 30.49
C GLY A 830 11.44 -33.62 30.04
N GLY A 831 11.20 -32.46 29.43
CA GLY A 831 12.27 -31.56 29.04
C GLY A 831 12.93 -30.90 30.26
N ASN A 832 14.22 -30.58 30.14
CA ASN A 832 14.89 -29.82 31.17
C ASN A 832 14.33 -28.38 31.22
N GLY A 833 14.24 -27.81 32.42
CA GLY A 833 14.02 -26.38 32.57
C GLY A 833 15.18 -25.58 31.98
N GLY A 834 14.89 -24.37 31.53
CA GLY A 834 15.91 -23.45 31.04
C GLY A 834 16.72 -22.83 32.16
N ASP A 835 17.95 -22.46 31.87
CA ASP A 835 18.78 -21.73 32.82
C ASP A 835 18.21 -20.33 33.08
N GLY A 836 18.35 -19.84 34.31
CA GLY A 836 18.07 -18.44 34.61
C GLY A 836 19.09 -17.51 33.96
N GLY A 837 18.68 -16.30 33.67
CA GLY A 837 19.55 -15.28 33.09
C GLY A 837 20.63 -14.82 34.06
N VAL A 838 21.72 -14.29 33.52
CA VAL A 838 22.77 -13.65 34.33
C VAL A 838 22.28 -12.28 34.79
N GLY A 839 22.59 -11.88 36.03
CA GLY A 839 22.32 -10.52 36.51
C GLY A 839 23.17 -9.47 35.80
N GLY A 840 22.64 -8.25 35.73
CA GLY A 840 23.33 -7.12 35.11
C GLY A 840 24.48 -6.59 35.96
N THR A 841 25.39 -5.82 35.36
CA THR A 841 26.46 -5.15 36.11
C THR A 841 25.93 -3.95 36.88
N GLY A 842 26.54 -3.59 38.01
CA GLY A 842 26.22 -2.36 38.73
C GLY A 842 26.64 -1.10 37.97
N GLY A 843 26.02 0.03 38.29
CA GLY A 843 26.33 1.33 37.73
C GLY A 843 27.59 1.95 38.32
N ASN A 844 28.29 2.76 37.53
CA ASN A 844 29.47 3.50 38.02
C ASN A 844 29.07 4.59 39.03
N ALA A 845 29.97 4.90 39.96
CA ALA A 845 29.82 6.05 40.85
C ALA A 845 29.89 7.39 40.09
N GLY A 846 29.16 8.38 40.59
CA GLY A 846 29.31 9.77 40.18
C GLY A 846 30.58 10.41 40.76
N ASN A 847 31.24 11.25 39.97
CA ASN A 847 32.40 12.01 40.44
C ASN A 847 31.95 13.12 41.40
N SER A 848 32.78 13.43 42.40
CA SER A 848 32.60 14.62 43.26
C SER A 848 32.76 15.91 42.47
N GLY A 849 32.06 16.96 42.89
CA GLY A 849 32.31 18.33 42.46
C GLY A 849 33.72 18.78 42.83
N VAL A 850 34.42 19.37 41.86
CA VAL A 850 35.75 19.95 42.08
C VAL A 850 35.56 21.38 42.62
N PRO A 851 35.92 21.67 43.87
CA PRO A 851 35.68 22.98 44.48
C PRO A 851 36.49 24.09 43.79
N THR A 852 35.97 25.32 43.87
CA THR A 852 36.65 26.53 43.39
C THR A 852 37.03 27.44 44.57
N GLY A 853 38.22 28.07 44.50
CA GLY A 853 38.71 28.94 45.57
C GLY A 853 38.98 28.21 46.88
N THR A 854 38.43 28.71 48.00
CA THR A 854 38.55 28.10 49.34
C THR A 854 37.44 27.08 49.65
N GLY A 855 36.60 26.74 48.66
CA GLY A 855 35.48 25.81 48.84
C GLY A 855 35.91 24.40 49.21
N LYS A 856 35.06 23.67 49.93
CA LYS A 856 35.31 22.29 50.34
C LYS A 856 35.01 21.31 49.19
N ALA A 857 35.80 20.25 49.05
CA ALA A 857 35.52 19.20 48.07
C ALA A 857 34.32 18.33 48.48
N GLY A 858 33.53 17.92 47.49
CA GLY A 858 32.49 16.90 47.67
C GLY A 858 33.09 15.49 47.73
N THR A 859 32.27 14.51 48.10
CA THR A 859 32.65 13.09 48.05
C THR A 859 32.17 12.43 46.77
N PRO A 860 32.97 11.58 46.11
CA PRO A 860 32.46 10.74 45.03
C PRO A 860 31.36 9.81 45.55
N GLY A 861 30.43 9.43 44.69
CA GLY A 861 29.42 8.44 45.04
C GLY A 861 30.00 7.04 45.19
N THR A 862 29.19 6.07 45.60
CA THR A 862 29.57 4.66 45.63
C THR A 862 29.19 3.94 44.34
N PRO A 863 30.01 3.01 43.81
CA PRO A 863 29.59 2.15 42.71
C PRO A 863 28.41 1.27 43.10
N GLY A 864 27.54 0.98 42.15
CA GLY A 864 26.42 0.07 42.32
C GLY A 864 26.84 -1.40 42.36
N THR A 865 26.02 -2.25 42.95
CA THR A 865 26.26 -3.70 43.00
C THR A 865 25.80 -4.40 41.72
N GLY A 866 26.35 -5.58 41.42
CA GLY A 866 25.76 -6.45 40.39
C GLY A 866 24.34 -6.88 40.73
N GLY A 867 23.54 -7.17 39.70
CA GLY A 867 22.24 -7.79 39.83
C GLY A 867 22.35 -9.28 40.12
N THR A 868 21.27 -9.85 40.68
CA THR A 868 21.20 -11.30 40.95
C THR A 868 20.92 -12.09 39.68
N GLY A 869 21.42 -13.32 39.60
CA GLY A 869 20.98 -14.26 38.55
C GLY A 869 19.48 -14.57 38.66
N GLY A 870 18.86 -14.91 37.54
CA GLY A 870 17.49 -15.38 37.48
C GLY A 870 17.36 -16.81 37.99
N ALA A 871 16.16 -17.19 38.43
CA ALA A 871 15.86 -18.58 38.76
C ALA A 871 15.84 -19.45 37.49
N GLY A 872 16.36 -20.67 37.57
CA GLY A 872 16.15 -21.68 36.53
C GLY A 872 14.69 -22.13 36.47
N GLY A 873 14.27 -22.59 35.30
CA GLY A 873 12.93 -23.13 35.10
C GLY A 873 12.76 -24.52 35.71
N GLY A 874 11.52 -24.87 36.03
CA GLY A 874 11.17 -26.22 36.46
C GLY A 874 11.35 -27.24 35.34
N ALA A 875 11.76 -28.47 35.67
CA ALA A 875 11.77 -29.57 34.72
C ALA A 875 10.34 -29.99 34.35
N GLY A 876 10.17 -30.42 33.10
CA GLY A 876 8.93 -31.02 32.63
C GLY A 876 8.66 -32.35 33.32
N SER A 877 7.39 -32.69 33.49
CA SER A 877 7.01 -33.97 34.07
C SER A 877 7.14 -35.09 33.03
N PRO A 878 7.56 -36.31 33.42
CA PRO A 878 7.50 -37.48 32.55
C PRO A 878 6.05 -37.76 32.12
N GLY A 879 5.86 -38.40 30.96
CA GLY A 879 4.55 -38.84 30.51
C GLY A 879 3.82 -39.70 31.57
N GLY A 880 2.50 -39.58 31.67
CA GLY A 880 1.66 -40.43 32.53
C GLY A 880 1.50 -39.97 33.98
N THR A 881 2.16 -38.90 34.40
CA THR A 881 1.96 -38.29 35.74
C THR A 881 1.41 -36.87 35.61
N GLN A 882 0.37 -36.52 36.39
CA GLN A 882 -0.07 -35.12 36.50
C GLN A 882 1.12 -34.31 37.00
N GLY A 883 1.55 -33.34 36.18
CA GLY A 883 2.74 -32.57 36.48
C GLY A 883 2.64 -31.90 37.84
N GLY A 884 3.68 -32.08 38.65
CA GLY A 884 3.75 -31.48 39.97
C GLY A 884 3.58 -29.97 39.83
N THR A 885 2.56 -29.41 40.49
CA THR A 885 2.43 -27.98 40.71
C THR A 885 3.79 -27.47 41.21
N GLY A 886 4.35 -26.48 40.51
CA GLY A 886 5.70 -25.97 40.73
C GLY A 886 6.00 -25.86 42.22
N ALA A 887 7.10 -26.46 42.65
CA ALA A 887 7.59 -26.29 44.00
C ALA A 887 7.73 -24.79 44.24
N THR A 888 6.96 -24.28 45.20
CA THR A 888 7.22 -22.99 45.83
C THR A 888 8.67 -23.01 46.28
N GLY A 889 9.47 -22.09 45.74
CA GLY A 889 10.89 -22.02 46.03
C GLY A 889 11.12 -21.81 47.53
N ALA A 890 11.45 -22.90 48.22
CA ALA A 890 12.01 -22.81 49.56
C ALA A 890 13.52 -22.64 49.44
N ASN A 891 13.95 -21.44 49.80
CA ASN A 891 15.28 -21.07 50.30
C ASN A 891 16.38 -20.93 49.24
N GLY A 892 16.57 -19.67 48.82
CA GLY A 892 17.87 -19.19 48.40
C GLY A 892 18.92 -19.49 49.49
N GLN A 893 20.03 -20.06 49.06
CA GLN A 893 21.30 -19.92 49.76
C GLN A 893 22.28 -19.23 48.80
N PRO A 894 22.98 -18.18 49.26
CA PRO A 894 23.96 -17.47 48.46
C PRO A 894 25.24 -18.32 48.34
N GLY A 895 25.68 -18.57 47.11
CA GLY A 895 27.04 -19.05 46.85
C GLY A 895 28.02 -17.89 46.94
N THR A 896 29.07 -18.07 47.76
CA THR A 896 30.22 -17.17 47.92
C THR A 896 30.98 -16.91 46.63
#